data_AF-A0A944JQQ7-F1
#
_entry.id   AF-A0A944JQQ7-F1
#
_cell.length_a   1.000
_cell.length_b   1.000
_cell.length_c   1.000
_cell.angle_alpha   90.00
_cell.angle_beta   90.00
_cell.angle_gamma   90.00
#
_symmetry.space_group_name_H-M   'P 1'
#
loop_
_entity.id
_entity.type
_entity.pdbx_description
1 polymer ?
#
loop_
_entity_poly.entity_id
_entity_poly.type
_entity_poly.pdbx_seq_one_letter_code
_entity_poly.pdbx_strand_id
1 'polypeptide(L)'
;MSAHLFSRRAVIKATGVAAVAAAAGPVLGFASAAAETSPLRSDVGVSTFPFDLGQVRLTSSRWLDNQNRTLAYLRFVDVDRLLYNFRANHRLSTNAAAPTGGWDDPAFPFRTHVQGHFLTAWAQAYAALGDTTCRDKADRMVAELAKCQANNSTAGFSAGYLSGFPESDFASLEAGTLTNGNVPYYCIHKTMAGLLDVWRLMGNTQARDVLLALAGWVDRRTAALSRSQMQSLMGVEFGGMNEVLADLYQQTGDARWLTAAQRFDHAAVFDPLAANLDQLGGLHANTQVPKWIGAVREYKATGTTRYRDIAANAWTICTTSHTYAIGGNSQAEHFRAQNAISGYLVRDTCELCNSYNMLKLTRELWQLDPGRAAYFDFYEKALLNHVIGAQNPADPHGHVTYFTPLNPGGRRGVGPAWGGGTWSTDYGTFWCCQGTGVESNTKLMDSIYFHDGTTLTVNLFLPSVLNWTQRGITVTQTTSYPAGDTTTLKVTGSVGGTWSMRVRIPGWTSGATISVNGVVQSITANPGTYAILTRPWASGDTVTVKLPMRVALQTANDNPEVAAITYGPAVLAGNYGSTTLSSLPALDPSSITRTSSTALAFTATANGTTVDLGPFHDAQGFNYTVYWRTDSPGFRLVNAASGLVLGIRDMSTADGAPALQWTDSGTADHNWLPVVDGTALRLRNLHSGKVLGVQDMSTADNAPILQWADTGTADHRWTVVDAGNGYHKLRNVHTGKLLGIADGSTAKGAAAVQVPDAGAPAGQWQFVPDGARRIQNVASGRVLGVKDMSTADGGLAIQWDDSGTADHLWTAVVDTGGYLRLRNSHSGKVLAVENGGTANGARIVQWADNGTPDHRWRLRHGGGDTFRIQCANSGRVLGVSGASTAQGAQAVLWDDNGTNDHLWRFI
;
A
#
# COMPACT_ATOMS: atom_id res chain seq x y z
N MET A 1 -49.13 -3.64 44.47
CA MET A 1 -49.53 -5.05 44.28
C MET A 1 -49.36 -5.37 42.81
N SER A 2 -48.21 -5.94 42.45
CA SER A 2 -48.07 -7.33 41.93
C SER A 2 -48.09 -7.32 40.39
N ALA A 3 -46.96 -7.27 39.67
CA ALA A 3 -45.89 -8.26 39.46
C ALA A 3 -46.19 -9.29 38.34
N HIS A 4 -45.11 -9.62 37.60
CA HIS A 4 -44.87 -10.69 36.61
C HIS A 4 -45.05 -10.31 35.12
N LEU A 5 -43.96 -10.09 34.37
CA LEU A 5 -42.97 -11.04 33.79
C LEU A 5 -43.51 -11.84 32.60
N PHE A 6 -43.06 -11.53 31.39
CA PHE A 6 -42.99 -12.51 30.31
C PHE A 6 -41.58 -12.59 29.73
N SER A 7 -41.14 -13.84 29.64
CA SER A 7 -39.79 -14.34 29.43
C SER A 7 -39.51 -14.58 27.94
N ARG A 8 -38.24 -14.38 27.57
CA ARG A 8 -37.60 -14.69 26.29
C ARG A 8 -37.62 -16.20 26.00
N ARG A 9 -38.69 -16.77 25.44
CA ARG A 9 -38.62 -18.10 24.78
C ARG A 9 -39.75 -18.51 23.82
N ALA A 10 -40.60 -17.60 23.33
CA ALA A 10 -41.78 -17.98 22.54
C ALA A 10 -41.94 -17.28 21.16
N VAL A 11 -40.86 -16.88 20.48
CA VAL A 11 -40.96 -16.31 19.11
C VAL A 11 -39.97 -16.97 18.15
N ILE A 12 -39.98 -18.30 18.08
CA ILE A 12 -39.40 -19.04 16.94
C ILE A 12 -40.38 -20.16 16.59
N LYS A 13 -41.27 -19.88 15.62
CA LYS A 13 -41.75 -20.80 14.58
C LYS A 13 -42.84 -20.10 13.78
N ALA A 14 -42.75 -20.23 12.46
CA ALA A 14 -43.64 -19.72 11.42
C ALA A 14 -43.44 -18.24 11.01
N THR A 15 -42.47 -18.00 10.13
CA THR A 15 -42.71 -17.46 8.77
C THR A 15 -41.38 -17.49 8.01
N GLY A 16 -41.13 -18.60 7.32
CA GLY A 16 -40.20 -18.65 6.20
C GLY A 16 -40.90 -18.17 4.93
N VAL A 17 -40.11 -17.60 4.02
CA VAL A 17 -40.49 -17.19 2.65
C VAL A 17 -41.37 -15.94 2.55
N ALA A 18 -40.73 -14.76 2.56
CA ALA A 18 -41.05 -13.58 1.72
C ALA A 18 -40.39 -12.30 2.28
N ALA A 19 -39.18 -11.96 1.82
CA ALA A 19 -38.66 -10.58 1.87
C ALA A 19 -37.46 -10.43 0.91
N VAL A 20 -37.68 -10.70 -0.37
CA VAL A 20 -36.82 -10.20 -1.45
C VAL A 20 -37.72 -9.46 -2.44
N ALA A 21 -38.11 -8.24 -2.09
CA ALA A 21 -38.63 -7.25 -3.03
C ALA A 21 -38.65 -5.86 -2.40
N ALA A 22 -38.15 -4.89 -3.17
CA ALA A 22 -38.38 -3.45 -3.06
C ALA A 22 -37.64 -2.65 -1.96
N ALA A 23 -36.31 -2.57 -2.09
CA ALA A 23 -35.61 -1.30 -1.90
C ALA A 23 -35.33 -0.66 -3.27
N ALA A 24 -36.38 -0.44 -4.06
CA ALA A 24 -36.31 0.41 -5.23
C ALA A 24 -36.77 1.81 -4.80
N GLY A 25 -35.85 2.60 -4.25
CA GLY A 25 -36.06 4.05 -4.19
C GLY A 25 -36.31 4.58 -5.61
N PRO A 26 -37.04 5.70 -5.78
CA PRO A 26 -37.32 6.24 -7.11
C PRO A 26 -35.99 6.48 -7.82
N VAL A 27 -35.76 5.74 -8.90
CA VAL A 27 -34.72 6.06 -9.87
C VAL A 27 -35.18 7.36 -10.52
N LEU A 28 -34.75 8.50 -9.98
CA LEU A 28 -34.80 9.75 -10.70
C LEU A 28 -34.19 9.47 -12.08
N GLY A 29 -34.99 9.65 -13.13
CA GLY A 29 -34.56 9.37 -14.49
C GLY A 29 -33.25 10.08 -14.82
N PHE A 30 -32.53 9.59 -15.81
CA PHE A 30 -31.43 10.35 -16.37
C PHE A 30 -31.96 11.73 -16.80
N ALA A 31 -31.60 12.80 -16.07
CA ALA A 31 -31.52 14.11 -16.70
C ALA A 31 -30.69 13.93 -17.98
N SER A 32 -31.16 14.47 -19.11
CA SER A 32 -30.42 14.40 -20.36
C SER A 32 -29.02 14.97 -20.12
N ALA A 33 -28.00 14.12 -20.15
CA ALA A 33 -26.62 14.57 -20.01
C ALA A 33 -26.34 15.62 -21.08
N ALA A 34 -25.74 16.75 -20.69
CA ALA A 34 -25.21 17.69 -21.67
C ALA A 34 -24.14 16.94 -22.49
N ALA A 35 -24.23 16.99 -23.82
CA ALA A 35 -23.24 16.37 -24.67
C ALA A 35 -21.89 17.05 -24.48
N GLU A 36 -20.84 16.27 -24.23
CA GLU A 36 -19.47 16.78 -24.15
C GLU A 36 -19.02 17.29 -25.53
N THR A 37 -18.19 18.33 -25.56
CA THR A 37 -17.64 18.89 -26.80
C THR A 37 -16.53 17.97 -27.30
N SER A 38 -16.81 17.19 -28.33
CA SER A 38 -15.83 16.28 -28.91
C SER A 38 -14.58 17.02 -29.43
N PRO A 39 -13.38 16.40 -29.33
CA PRO A 39 -12.18 16.97 -29.93
C PRO A 39 -12.28 16.98 -31.46
N LEU A 40 -11.66 17.98 -32.10
CA LEU A 40 -11.60 18.07 -33.57
C LEU A 40 -10.74 16.96 -34.19
N ARG A 41 -9.74 16.50 -33.45
CA ARG A 41 -8.83 15.42 -33.86
C ARG A 41 -9.05 14.16 -33.03
N SER A 42 -8.93 13.02 -33.69
CA SER A 42 -8.87 11.72 -33.03
C SER A 42 -7.48 11.46 -32.43
N ASP A 43 -7.45 10.74 -31.30
CA ASP A 43 -6.20 10.24 -30.72
C ASP A 43 -5.62 9.10 -31.57
N VAL A 44 -4.34 9.22 -31.94
CA VAL A 44 -3.59 8.18 -32.67
C VAL A 44 -3.32 6.97 -31.78
N GLY A 45 -3.52 5.77 -32.33
CA GLY A 45 -3.21 4.50 -31.66
C GLY A 45 -4.23 4.05 -30.61
N VAL A 46 -5.29 4.83 -30.37
CA VAL A 46 -6.39 4.45 -29.46
C VAL A 46 -7.38 3.55 -30.19
N SER A 47 -7.75 2.44 -29.55
CA SER A 47 -8.76 1.49 -30.06
C SER A 47 -9.97 1.36 -29.15
N THR A 48 -9.84 1.72 -27.87
CA THR A 48 -10.93 1.70 -26.89
C THR A 48 -11.18 3.10 -26.33
N PHE A 49 -12.44 3.49 -26.26
CA PHE A 49 -12.87 4.82 -25.82
C PHE A 49 -13.60 4.75 -24.49
N PRO A 50 -13.37 5.72 -23.59
CA PRO A 50 -14.20 5.87 -22.40
C PRO A 50 -15.61 6.31 -22.80
N PHE A 51 -16.59 6.04 -21.94
CA PHE A 51 -17.89 6.69 -22.05
C PHE A 51 -17.82 8.11 -21.48
N ASP A 52 -18.65 9.01 -22.03
CA ASP A 52 -18.85 10.35 -21.47
C ASP A 52 -19.27 10.24 -20.00
N LEU A 53 -18.88 11.20 -19.16
CA LEU A 53 -19.11 11.14 -17.71
C LEU A 53 -20.60 11.00 -17.38
N GLY A 54 -21.46 11.69 -18.13
CA GLY A 54 -22.92 11.65 -17.95
C GLY A 54 -23.58 10.31 -18.28
N GLN A 55 -22.85 9.40 -18.95
CA GLN A 55 -23.35 8.06 -19.31
C GLN A 55 -23.17 7.03 -18.19
N VAL A 56 -22.34 7.30 -17.18
CA VAL A 56 -22.11 6.35 -16.08
C VAL A 56 -22.46 6.99 -14.76
N ARG A 57 -23.32 6.34 -13.97
CA ARG A 57 -23.70 6.80 -12.62
C ARG A 57 -23.36 5.76 -11.58
N LEU A 58 -22.81 6.19 -10.46
CA LEU A 58 -22.67 5.33 -9.28
C LEU A 58 -24.04 5.09 -8.63
N THR A 59 -24.23 3.91 -8.09
CA THR A 59 -25.39 3.58 -7.23
C THR A 59 -24.95 3.40 -5.78
N SER A 60 -25.91 3.25 -4.86
CA SER A 60 -25.69 3.12 -3.42
C SER A 60 -24.48 2.23 -3.09
N SER A 61 -23.43 2.86 -2.60
CA SER A 61 -22.13 2.25 -2.27
C SER A 61 -21.23 3.31 -1.63
N ARG A 62 -20.12 2.86 -1.03
CA ARG A 62 -19.05 3.74 -0.57
C ARG A 62 -18.60 4.75 -1.62
N TRP A 63 -18.52 4.34 -2.88
CA TRP A 63 -18.07 5.19 -3.98
C TRP A 63 -18.99 6.40 -4.15
N LEU A 64 -20.30 6.16 -4.08
CA LEU A 64 -21.30 7.22 -4.11
C LEU A 64 -21.22 8.10 -2.84
N ASP A 65 -20.96 7.51 -1.66
CA ASP A 65 -20.77 8.29 -0.43
C ASP A 65 -19.58 9.24 -0.52
N ASN A 66 -18.47 8.78 -1.10
CA ASN A 66 -17.28 9.59 -1.37
C ASN A 66 -17.59 10.77 -2.30
N GLN A 67 -18.27 10.49 -3.42
CA GLN A 67 -18.72 11.52 -4.35
C GLN A 67 -19.64 12.53 -3.66
N ASN A 68 -20.61 12.08 -2.87
CA ASN A 68 -21.59 12.94 -2.21
C ASN A 68 -20.96 13.93 -1.23
N ARG A 69 -19.98 13.50 -0.42
CA ARG A 69 -19.25 14.40 0.49
C ARG A 69 -18.48 15.48 -0.27
N THR A 70 -17.81 15.11 -1.37
CA THR A 70 -17.12 16.08 -2.22
C THR A 70 -18.10 17.03 -2.90
N LEU A 71 -19.25 16.56 -3.38
CA LEU A 71 -20.29 17.45 -3.93
C LEU A 71 -20.83 18.42 -2.89
N ALA A 72 -20.99 18.00 -1.63
CA ALA A 72 -21.37 18.89 -0.55
C ALA A 72 -20.35 20.03 -0.38
N TYR A 73 -19.05 19.70 -0.37
CA TYR A 73 -17.98 20.69 -0.31
C TYR A 73 -17.96 21.64 -1.52
N LEU A 74 -18.09 21.11 -2.74
CA LEU A 74 -18.11 21.90 -3.98
C LEU A 74 -19.27 22.91 -4.03
N ARG A 75 -20.42 22.56 -3.45
CA ARG A 75 -21.58 23.46 -3.34
C ARG A 75 -21.39 24.49 -2.22
N PHE A 76 -20.70 24.12 -1.15
CA PHE A 76 -20.42 24.98 0.00
C PHE A 76 -19.41 26.10 -0.31
N VAL A 77 -18.31 25.80 -1.00
CA VAL A 77 -17.20 26.74 -1.18
C VAL A 77 -17.62 28.04 -1.88
N ASP A 78 -17.19 29.17 -1.33
CA ASP A 78 -17.46 30.51 -1.86
C ASP A 78 -16.50 30.85 -3.02
N VAL A 79 -17.10 31.12 -4.19
CA VAL A 79 -16.37 31.48 -5.42
C VAL A 79 -15.66 32.82 -5.27
N ASP A 80 -16.24 33.79 -4.55
CA ASP A 80 -15.62 35.11 -4.40
C ASP A 80 -14.37 35.06 -3.52
N ARG A 81 -14.32 34.15 -2.53
CA ARG A 81 -13.10 33.88 -1.74
C ARG A 81 -12.01 33.24 -2.61
N LEU A 82 -12.37 32.26 -3.43
CA LEU A 82 -11.44 31.64 -4.37
C LEU A 82 -10.93 32.62 -5.46
N LEU A 83 -11.72 33.63 -5.82
CA LEU A 83 -11.31 34.68 -6.77
C LEU A 83 -10.44 35.78 -6.16
N TYR A 84 -10.28 35.82 -4.83
CA TYR A 84 -9.61 36.90 -4.12
C TYR A 84 -8.25 37.24 -4.72
N ASN A 85 -7.37 36.24 -4.85
CA ASN A 85 -6.00 36.43 -5.33
C ASN A 85 -5.93 36.89 -6.79
N PHE A 86 -6.78 36.32 -7.67
CA PHE A 86 -6.87 36.76 -9.06
C PHE A 86 -7.31 38.21 -9.18
N ARG A 87 -8.38 38.61 -8.48
CA ARG A 87 -8.90 39.98 -8.52
C ARG A 87 -7.88 40.98 -7.98
N ALA A 88 -7.27 40.68 -6.82
CA ALA A 88 -6.27 41.54 -6.21
C ALA A 88 -5.07 41.76 -7.14
N ASN A 89 -4.52 40.68 -7.72
CA ASN A 89 -3.39 40.76 -8.62
C ASN A 89 -3.70 41.55 -9.90
N HIS A 90 -4.91 41.37 -10.45
CA HIS A 90 -5.38 42.07 -11.65
C HIS A 90 -6.03 43.42 -11.36
N ARG A 91 -5.83 44.01 -10.16
CA ARG A 91 -6.33 45.34 -9.75
C ARG A 91 -7.86 45.51 -9.87
N LEU A 92 -8.60 44.47 -9.57
CA LEU A 92 -10.07 44.47 -9.47
C LEU A 92 -10.50 44.41 -7.99
N SER A 93 -11.72 44.87 -7.71
CA SER A 93 -12.34 44.72 -6.39
C SER A 93 -12.43 43.25 -5.99
N THR A 94 -12.05 42.92 -4.76
CA THR A 94 -12.22 41.57 -4.18
C THR A 94 -13.65 41.32 -3.67
N ASN A 95 -14.58 42.25 -3.90
CA ASN A 95 -15.97 42.22 -3.40
C ASN A 95 -16.06 42.06 -1.87
N ALA A 96 -15.08 42.60 -1.14
CA ALA A 96 -14.95 42.43 0.32
C ALA A 96 -14.91 40.96 0.77
N ALA A 97 -14.55 40.02 -0.12
CA ALA A 97 -14.38 38.62 0.22
C ALA A 97 -13.19 38.42 1.17
N ALA A 98 -13.34 37.52 2.13
CA ALA A 98 -12.24 37.11 3.00
C ALA A 98 -11.23 36.24 2.22
N PRO A 99 -9.91 36.49 2.36
CA PRO A 99 -8.92 35.63 1.73
C PRO A 99 -9.00 34.20 2.26
N THR A 100 -8.50 33.29 1.45
CA THR A 100 -8.17 31.90 1.81
C THR A 100 -6.83 31.86 2.54
N GLY A 101 -6.57 30.78 3.28
CA GLY A 101 -5.30 30.52 3.94
C GLY A 101 -4.50 29.40 3.27
N GLY A 102 -3.49 28.89 3.98
CA GLY A 102 -2.67 27.79 3.49
C GLY A 102 -1.88 28.17 2.24
N TRP A 103 -1.82 27.29 1.25
CA TRP A 103 -1.09 27.57 0.00
C TRP A 103 -1.81 28.54 -0.95
N ASP A 104 -3.05 28.92 -0.63
CA ASP A 104 -3.78 29.97 -1.36
C ASP A 104 -3.85 31.27 -0.54
N ASP A 105 -3.06 31.39 0.52
CA ASP A 105 -2.90 32.66 1.23
C ASP A 105 -2.32 33.73 0.29
N PRO A 106 -2.76 35.00 0.36
CA PRO A 106 -2.24 36.08 -0.47
C PRO A 106 -0.71 36.27 -0.39
N ALA A 107 -0.09 35.92 0.74
CA ALA A 107 1.35 35.98 0.93
C ALA A 107 2.08 34.72 0.44
N PHE A 108 1.36 33.65 0.08
CA PHE A 108 1.97 32.40 -0.35
C PHE A 108 2.46 32.48 -1.81
N PRO A 109 3.68 32.03 -2.13
CA PRO A 109 4.31 32.27 -3.44
C PRO A 109 3.55 31.70 -4.63
N PHE A 110 3.04 30.47 -4.52
CA PHE A 110 2.38 29.74 -5.62
C PHE A 110 0.87 29.55 -5.41
N ARG A 111 0.22 30.56 -4.81
CA ARG A 111 -1.24 30.69 -4.73
C ARG A 111 -1.90 30.61 -6.11
N THR A 112 -3.23 30.48 -6.12
CA THR A 112 -4.09 30.33 -7.31
C THR A 112 -4.05 29.02 -8.08
N HIS A 113 -3.33 28.01 -7.58
CA HIS A 113 -3.32 26.68 -8.22
C HIS A 113 -4.66 25.93 -8.05
N VAL A 114 -5.31 26.09 -6.89
CA VAL A 114 -6.46 25.25 -6.51
C VAL A 114 -7.74 25.59 -7.28
N GLN A 115 -7.87 26.82 -7.78
CA GLN A 115 -9.02 27.30 -8.54
C GLN A 115 -9.19 26.51 -9.84
N GLY A 116 -8.07 26.14 -10.48
CA GLY A 116 -8.08 25.23 -11.62
C GLY A 116 -8.68 23.87 -11.28
N HIS A 117 -8.29 23.30 -10.14
CA HIS A 117 -8.86 22.03 -9.65
C HIS A 117 -10.37 22.13 -9.35
N PHE A 118 -10.83 23.26 -8.79
CA PHE A 118 -12.27 23.50 -8.58
C PHE A 118 -13.05 23.64 -9.89
N LEU A 119 -12.49 24.32 -10.91
CA LEU A 119 -13.10 24.39 -12.24
C LEU A 119 -13.30 22.99 -12.83
N THR A 120 -12.26 22.15 -12.78
CA THR A 120 -12.35 20.74 -13.21
C THR A 120 -13.42 19.97 -12.43
N ALA A 121 -13.42 20.05 -11.10
CA ALA A 121 -14.36 19.31 -10.26
C ALA A 121 -15.82 19.75 -10.45
N TRP A 122 -16.07 21.06 -10.61
CA TRP A 122 -17.41 21.58 -10.92
C TRP A 122 -17.88 21.14 -12.32
N ALA A 123 -17.00 21.17 -13.32
CA ALA A 123 -17.30 20.70 -14.66
C ALA A 123 -17.64 19.19 -14.68
N GLN A 124 -16.86 18.38 -13.97
CA GLN A 124 -17.11 16.94 -13.81
C GLN A 124 -18.44 16.67 -13.09
N ALA A 125 -18.74 17.40 -12.00
CA ALA A 125 -20.00 17.28 -11.29
C ALA A 125 -21.21 17.61 -12.18
N TYR A 126 -21.12 18.67 -13.00
CA TYR A 126 -22.16 19.01 -13.96
C TYR A 126 -22.30 17.94 -15.06
N ALA A 127 -21.20 17.51 -15.68
CA ALA A 127 -21.25 16.51 -16.75
C ALA A 127 -21.83 15.16 -16.27
N ALA A 128 -21.41 14.69 -15.09
CA ALA A 128 -21.86 13.42 -14.55
C ALA A 128 -23.32 13.43 -14.05
N LEU A 129 -23.74 14.52 -13.40
CA LEU A 129 -24.96 14.56 -12.58
C LEU A 129 -25.97 15.63 -12.99
N GLY A 130 -25.61 16.57 -13.86
CA GLY A 130 -26.42 17.75 -14.17
C GLY A 130 -26.51 18.75 -13.01
N ASP A 131 -25.51 18.80 -12.13
CA ASP A 131 -25.51 19.68 -10.96
C ASP A 131 -25.41 21.17 -11.36
N THR A 132 -26.54 21.87 -11.35
CA THR A 132 -26.62 23.28 -11.77
C THR A 132 -25.93 24.23 -10.81
N THR A 133 -25.81 23.90 -9.52
CA THR A 133 -25.07 24.72 -8.55
C THR A 133 -23.58 24.73 -8.89
N CYS A 134 -23.02 23.57 -9.23
CA CYS A 134 -21.64 23.45 -9.68
C CYS A 134 -21.43 24.17 -11.02
N ARG A 135 -22.36 24.01 -11.97
CA ARG A 135 -22.35 24.75 -13.25
C ARG A 135 -22.28 26.26 -13.02
N ASP A 136 -23.20 26.81 -12.22
CA ASP A 136 -23.30 28.25 -11.99
C ASP A 136 -22.05 28.81 -11.30
N LYS A 137 -21.42 28.02 -10.40
CA LYS A 137 -20.13 28.39 -9.79
C LYS A 137 -18.98 28.39 -10.80
N ALA A 138 -18.89 27.38 -11.67
CA ALA A 138 -17.89 27.33 -12.73
C ALA A 138 -18.06 28.49 -13.72
N ASP A 139 -19.28 28.75 -14.18
CA ASP A 139 -19.59 29.87 -15.08
C ASP A 139 -19.25 31.22 -14.44
N ARG A 140 -19.60 31.41 -13.16
CA ARG A 140 -19.22 32.60 -12.38
C ARG A 140 -17.71 32.76 -12.30
N MET A 141 -16.97 31.71 -11.95
CA MET A 141 -15.50 31.74 -11.87
C MET A 141 -14.90 32.13 -13.22
N VAL A 142 -15.32 31.49 -14.32
CA VAL A 142 -14.86 31.80 -15.68
C VAL A 142 -15.13 33.25 -16.06
N ALA A 143 -16.34 33.76 -15.81
CA ALA A 143 -16.69 35.14 -16.13
C ALA A 143 -15.83 36.15 -15.38
N GLU A 144 -15.46 35.86 -14.13
CA GLU A 144 -14.60 36.73 -13.31
C GLU A 144 -13.12 36.62 -13.70
N LEU A 145 -12.64 35.42 -14.06
CA LEU A 145 -11.31 35.24 -14.63
C LEU A 145 -11.16 35.99 -15.98
N ALA A 146 -12.21 36.00 -16.80
CA ALA A 146 -12.24 36.78 -18.04
C ALA A 146 -12.09 38.29 -17.77
N LYS A 147 -12.73 38.82 -16.72
CA LYS A 147 -12.57 40.22 -16.29
C LYS A 147 -11.14 40.50 -15.84
N CYS A 148 -10.53 39.60 -15.06
CA CYS A 148 -9.13 39.72 -14.65
C CYS A 148 -8.20 39.80 -15.87
N GLN A 149 -8.32 38.86 -16.81
CA GLN A 149 -7.50 38.83 -18.02
C GLN A 149 -7.72 40.06 -18.92
N ALA A 150 -8.97 40.56 -19.01
CA ALA A 150 -9.28 41.79 -19.74
C ALA A 150 -8.66 43.05 -19.10
N ASN A 151 -8.39 43.04 -17.79
CA ASN A 151 -7.81 44.18 -17.08
C ASN A 151 -6.26 44.18 -17.08
N ASN A 152 -5.61 43.30 -17.83
CA ASN A 152 -4.15 43.15 -17.84
C ASN A 152 -3.41 44.46 -18.12
N SER A 153 -3.85 45.26 -19.09
CA SER A 153 -3.19 46.54 -19.41
C SER A 153 -3.21 47.52 -18.23
N THR A 154 -4.35 47.63 -17.55
CA THR A 154 -4.50 48.43 -16.31
C THR A 154 -3.67 47.87 -15.16
N ALA A 155 -3.54 46.54 -15.07
CA ALA A 155 -2.75 45.85 -14.06
C ALA A 155 -1.23 45.93 -14.32
N GLY A 156 -0.82 46.24 -15.56
CA GLY A 156 0.58 46.26 -15.99
C GLY A 156 1.10 44.90 -16.48
N PHE A 157 0.20 44.00 -16.88
CA PHE A 157 0.53 42.68 -17.41
C PHE A 157 0.34 42.59 -18.92
N SER A 158 1.04 41.66 -19.54
CA SER A 158 0.93 41.35 -20.96
C SER A 158 -0.43 40.76 -21.31
N ALA A 159 -0.88 40.96 -22.54
CA ALA A 159 -2.14 40.39 -23.03
C ALA A 159 -2.18 38.86 -22.88
N GLY A 160 -3.29 38.32 -22.38
CA GLY A 160 -3.51 36.88 -22.17
C GLY A 160 -3.03 36.33 -20.82
N TYR A 161 -2.17 37.06 -20.09
CA TYR A 161 -1.72 36.67 -18.76
C TYR A 161 -2.88 36.46 -17.76
N LEU A 162 -2.78 35.44 -16.89
CA LEU A 162 -3.78 35.19 -15.85
C LEU A 162 -3.18 34.37 -14.70
N SER A 163 -3.04 34.98 -13.52
CA SER A 163 -2.65 34.30 -12.26
C SER A 163 -2.96 35.18 -11.04
N GLY A 164 -2.82 34.66 -9.82
CA GLY A 164 -2.90 35.46 -8.58
C GLY A 164 -1.59 36.06 -8.09
N PHE A 165 -0.50 35.90 -8.83
CA PHE A 165 0.84 36.41 -8.52
C PHE A 165 1.39 37.23 -9.70
N PRO A 166 2.48 38.00 -9.54
CA PRO A 166 2.88 38.93 -10.61
C PRO A 166 3.54 38.22 -11.80
N GLU A 167 3.39 38.79 -13.01
CA GLU A 167 4.01 38.26 -14.23
C GLU A 167 5.54 38.21 -14.15
N SER A 168 6.15 39.03 -13.30
CA SER A 168 7.60 39.04 -13.05
C SER A 168 8.15 37.70 -12.57
N ASP A 169 7.36 36.88 -11.88
CA ASP A 169 7.81 35.56 -11.41
C ASP A 169 8.15 34.63 -12.58
N PHE A 170 7.42 34.73 -13.69
CA PHE A 170 7.76 34.02 -14.92
C PHE A 170 9.05 34.54 -15.54
N ALA A 171 9.23 35.86 -15.58
CA ALA A 171 10.47 36.46 -16.10
C ALA A 171 11.69 36.04 -15.26
N SER A 172 11.56 36.06 -13.94
CA SER A 172 12.60 35.60 -13.01
C SER A 172 12.89 34.11 -13.17
N LEU A 173 11.87 33.26 -13.34
CA LEU A 173 12.06 31.83 -13.58
C LEU A 173 12.81 31.58 -14.88
N GLU A 174 12.37 32.21 -15.98
CA GLU A 174 12.95 32.07 -17.31
C GLU A 174 14.39 32.59 -17.38
N ALA A 175 14.74 33.54 -16.51
CA ALA A 175 16.10 34.04 -16.31
C ALA A 175 16.93 33.22 -15.29
N GLY A 176 16.36 32.21 -14.63
CA GLY A 176 17.03 31.41 -13.61
C GLY A 176 17.30 32.13 -12.28
N THR A 177 16.53 33.17 -11.97
CA THR A 177 16.72 34.06 -10.81
C THR A 177 15.58 34.01 -9.78
N LEU A 178 14.58 33.16 -9.99
CA LEU A 178 13.45 33.00 -9.07
C LEU A 178 13.88 32.30 -7.77
N THR A 179 13.70 32.96 -6.63
CA THR A 179 14.10 32.45 -5.31
C THR A 179 12.97 32.42 -4.27
N ASN A 180 11.77 32.86 -4.65
CA ASN A 180 10.63 32.98 -3.73
C ASN A 180 9.88 31.65 -3.50
N GLY A 181 10.32 30.55 -4.10
CA GLY A 181 9.70 29.22 -3.99
C GLY A 181 8.43 29.03 -4.82
N ASN A 182 8.08 29.95 -5.73
CA ASN A 182 6.96 29.78 -6.64
C ASN A 182 7.23 28.68 -7.67
N VAL A 183 6.16 28.04 -8.16
CA VAL A 183 6.14 27.09 -9.29
C VAL A 183 5.20 27.62 -10.39
N PRO A 184 5.57 28.71 -11.08
CA PRO A 184 4.63 29.49 -11.91
C PRO A 184 3.87 28.69 -12.97
N TYR A 185 4.58 27.85 -13.73
CA TYR A 185 3.99 27.04 -14.79
C TYR A 185 3.08 25.93 -14.24
N TYR A 186 3.35 25.39 -13.04
CA TYR A 186 2.45 24.45 -12.37
C TYR A 186 1.10 25.08 -12.03
N CYS A 187 1.11 26.32 -11.54
CA CYS A 187 -0.12 27.02 -11.15
C CYS A 187 -1.00 27.30 -12.36
N ILE A 188 -0.43 27.88 -13.42
CA ILE A 188 -1.22 28.16 -14.62
C ILE A 188 -1.61 26.89 -15.37
N HIS A 189 -0.85 25.79 -15.27
CA HIS A 189 -1.29 24.50 -15.76
C HIS A 189 -2.65 24.11 -15.15
N LYS A 190 -2.85 24.28 -13.83
CA LYS A 190 -4.15 23.96 -13.20
C LYS A 190 -5.26 24.83 -13.76
N THR A 191 -5.03 26.14 -13.85
CA THR A 191 -5.99 27.07 -14.43
C THR A 191 -6.35 26.68 -15.86
N MET A 192 -5.35 26.33 -16.67
CA MET A 192 -5.56 25.90 -18.06
C MET A 192 -6.35 24.59 -18.13
N ALA A 193 -6.01 23.59 -17.33
CA ALA A 193 -6.72 22.32 -17.27
C ALA A 193 -8.19 22.50 -16.84
N GLY A 194 -8.43 23.31 -15.81
CA GLY A 194 -9.77 23.65 -15.34
C GLY A 194 -10.62 24.37 -16.38
N LEU A 195 -10.05 25.37 -17.07
CA LEU A 195 -10.75 26.06 -18.15
C LEU A 195 -11.02 25.13 -19.35
N LEU A 196 -10.10 24.22 -19.66
CA LEU A 196 -10.29 23.21 -20.70
C LEU A 196 -11.44 22.27 -20.33
N ASP A 197 -11.50 21.81 -19.09
CA ASP A 197 -12.58 20.96 -18.60
C ASP A 197 -13.93 21.67 -18.63
N VAL A 198 -14.01 22.93 -18.21
CA VAL A 198 -15.25 23.71 -18.31
C VAL A 198 -15.66 23.92 -19.77
N TRP A 199 -14.71 24.15 -20.68
CA TRP A 199 -15.04 24.22 -22.10
C TRP A 199 -15.55 22.88 -22.64
N ARG A 200 -14.81 21.78 -22.47
CA ARG A 200 -15.14 20.50 -23.11
C ARG A 200 -16.33 19.78 -22.46
N LEU A 201 -16.49 19.89 -21.14
CA LEU A 201 -17.55 19.19 -20.42
C LEU A 201 -18.85 20.00 -20.31
N MET A 202 -18.78 21.34 -20.36
CA MET A 202 -19.95 22.21 -20.22
C MET A 202 -20.30 22.99 -21.50
N GLY A 203 -19.43 22.96 -22.51
CA GLY A 203 -19.61 23.74 -23.75
C GLY A 203 -19.38 25.25 -23.56
N ASN A 204 -18.75 25.68 -22.47
CA ASN A 204 -18.58 27.10 -22.15
C ASN A 204 -17.50 27.74 -23.05
N THR A 205 -17.93 28.55 -24.02
CA THR A 205 -17.04 29.21 -24.98
C THR A 205 -16.25 30.39 -24.38
N GLN A 206 -16.71 30.98 -23.28
CA GLN A 206 -15.92 32.00 -22.58
C GLN A 206 -14.70 31.37 -21.90
N ALA A 207 -14.85 30.17 -21.34
CA ALA A 207 -13.73 29.40 -20.79
C ALA A 207 -12.69 29.07 -21.87
N ARG A 208 -13.16 28.65 -23.05
CA ARG A 208 -12.31 28.49 -24.24
C ARG A 208 -11.53 29.76 -24.55
N ASP A 209 -12.19 30.91 -24.62
CA ASP A 209 -11.54 32.15 -25.05
C ASP A 209 -10.47 32.61 -24.03
N VAL A 210 -10.77 32.52 -22.73
CA VAL A 210 -9.80 32.80 -21.66
C VAL A 210 -8.61 31.84 -21.72
N LEU A 211 -8.88 30.54 -21.92
CA LEU A 211 -7.87 29.50 -22.05
C LEU A 211 -6.95 29.74 -23.25
N LEU A 212 -7.50 29.98 -24.44
CA LEU A 212 -6.72 30.18 -25.66
C LEU A 212 -5.88 31.47 -25.60
N ALA A 213 -6.37 32.51 -24.92
CA ALA A 213 -5.60 33.71 -24.67
C ALA A 213 -4.42 33.44 -23.72
N LEU A 214 -4.62 32.65 -22.66
CA LEU A 214 -3.56 32.23 -21.75
C LEU A 214 -2.54 31.29 -22.42
N ALA A 215 -3.02 30.30 -23.18
CA ALA A 215 -2.17 29.42 -23.98
C ALA A 215 -1.34 30.20 -25.00
N GLY A 216 -1.94 31.19 -25.66
CA GLY A 216 -1.22 32.09 -26.57
C GLY A 216 -0.17 32.95 -25.87
N TRP A 217 -0.41 33.34 -24.61
CA TRP A 217 0.60 34.01 -23.78
C TRP A 217 1.76 33.06 -23.43
N VAL A 218 1.48 31.81 -23.04
CA VAL A 218 2.51 30.78 -22.79
C VAL A 218 3.34 30.52 -24.04
N ASP A 219 2.70 30.36 -25.20
CA ASP A 219 3.38 30.12 -26.47
C ASP A 219 4.36 31.27 -26.80
N ARG A 220 3.91 32.53 -26.72
CA ARG A 220 4.77 33.70 -26.97
C ARG A 220 6.00 33.74 -26.06
N ARG A 221 5.83 33.46 -24.77
CA ARG A 221 6.96 33.50 -23.81
C ARG A 221 7.95 32.39 -24.07
N THR A 222 7.45 31.15 -24.16
CA THR A 222 8.32 29.98 -24.35
C THR A 222 8.98 29.96 -25.72
N ALA A 223 8.36 30.54 -26.76
CA ALA A 223 8.97 30.69 -28.09
C ALA A 223 10.19 31.61 -28.10
N ALA A 224 10.30 32.55 -27.16
CA ALA A 224 11.43 33.47 -27.06
C ALA A 224 12.66 32.84 -26.38
N LEU A 225 12.50 31.64 -25.79
CA LEU A 225 13.56 30.95 -25.05
C LEU A 225 14.28 29.95 -25.96
N SER A 226 15.60 29.91 -25.84
CA SER A 226 16.40 28.83 -26.43
C SER A 226 16.07 27.48 -25.77
N ARG A 227 16.42 26.39 -26.47
CA ARG A 227 16.26 25.03 -25.92
C ARG A 227 16.95 24.88 -24.56
N SER A 228 18.17 25.42 -24.39
CA SER A 228 18.89 25.33 -23.11
C SER A 228 18.19 26.09 -21.99
N GLN A 229 17.63 27.26 -22.27
CA GLN A 229 16.82 28.02 -21.29
C GLN A 229 15.56 27.24 -20.91
N MET A 230 14.85 26.64 -21.87
CA MET A 230 13.69 25.78 -21.57
C MET A 230 14.08 24.59 -20.69
N GLN A 231 15.19 23.89 -20.98
CA GLN A 231 15.65 22.79 -20.14
C GLN A 231 16.02 23.25 -18.72
N SER A 232 16.64 24.42 -18.57
CA SER A 232 16.96 24.98 -17.24
C SER A 232 15.69 25.33 -16.46
N LEU A 233 14.70 25.94 -17.11
CA LEU A 233 13.42 26.29 -16.51
C LEU A 233 12.67 25.06 -16.01
N MET A 234 12.73 23.95 -16.75
CA MET A 234 12.06 22.69 -16.42
C MET A 234 12.67 21.94 -15.23
N GLY A 235 13.76 22.47 -14.64
CA GLY A 235 14.22 22.11 -13.30
C GLY A 235 13.23 22.54 -12.20
N VAL A 236 12.37 23.52 -12.47
CA VAL A 236 11.25 23.91 -11.59
C VAL A 236 9.96 23.25 -12.08
N GLU A 237 9.08 22.89 -11.14
CA GLU A 237 7.83 22.20 -11.45
C GLU A 237 6.92 23.02 -12.39
N PHE A 238 6.45 22.36 -13.45
CA PHE A 238 5.50 22.91 -14.42
C PHE A 238 4.21 22.08 -14.52
N GLY A 239 4.04 21.03 -13.72
CA GLY A 239 2.92 20.11 -13.84
C GLY A 239 2.82 19.50 -15.26
N GLY A 240 1.59 19.39 -15.79
CA GLY A 240 1.29 18.83 -17.10
C GLY A 240 1.10 19.90 -18.18
N MET A 241 2.00 20.88 -18.29
CA MET A 241 1.91 21.88 -19.36
C MET A 241 1.93 21.25 -20.75
N ASN A 242 2.76 20.22 -20.97
CA ASN A 242 2.76 19.45 -22.21
C ASN A 242 1.42 18.70 -22.41
N GLU A 243 0.83 18.12 -21.36
CA GLU A 243 -0.50 17.48 -21.42
C GLU A 243 -1.58 18.46 -21.90
N VAL A 244 -1.78 19.58 -21.21
CA VAL A 244 -2.90 20.50 -21.51
C VAL A 244 -2.74 21.19 -22.87
N LEU A 245 -1.51 21.46 -23.31
CA LEU A 245 -1.22 22.04 -24.62
C LEU A 245 -1.40 21.01 -25.75
N ALA A 246 -1.03 19.74 -25.54
CA ALA A 246 -1.33 18.67 -26.49
C ALA A 246 -2.84 18.42 -26.61
N ASP A 247 -3.59 18.51 -25.50
CA ASP A 247 -5.05 18.43 -25.52
C ASP A 247 -5.69 19.60 -26.26
N LEU A 248 -5.14 20.82 -26.12
CA LEU A 248 -5.58 21.96 -26.93
C LEU A 248 -5.38 21.74 -28.43
N TYR A 249 -4.29 21.09 -28.83
CA TYR A 249 -4.11 20.69 -30.22
C TYR A 249 -5.20 19.72 -30.68
N GLN A 250 -5.52 18.71 -29.86
CA GLN A 250 -6.61 17.78 -30.20
C GLN A 250 -7.97 18.47 -30.29
N GLN A 251 -8.24 19.42 -29.39
CA GLN A 251 -9.50 20.14 -29.33
C GLN A 251 -9.68 21.16 -30.48
N THR A 252 -8.60 21.80 -30.92
CA THR A 252 -8.67 22.93 -31.88
C THR A 252 -8.14 22.60 -33.27
N GLY A 253 -7.31 21.56 -33.42
CA GLY A 253 -6.54 21.26 -34.63
C GLY A 253 -5.36 22.20 -34.90
N ASP A 254 -5.12 23.18 -34.04
CA ASP A 254 -4.11 24.22 -34.27
C ASP A 254 -2.72 23.77 -33.78
N ALA A 255 -1.82 23.52 -34.75
CA ALA A 255 -0.51 22.92 -34.52
C ALA A 255 0.41 23.77 -33.62
N ARG A 256 0.13 25.06 -33.42
CA ARG A 256 0.92 25.90 -32.50
C ARG A 256 0.88 25.37 -31.07
N TRP A 257 -0.22 24.76 -30.64
CA TRP A 257 -0.34 24.22 -29.29
C TRP A 257 0.51 22.98 -29.09
N LEU A 258 0.58 22.11 -30.10
CA LEU A 258 1.51 20.98 -30.07
C LEU A 258 2.97 21.45 -30.06
N THR A 259 3.31 22.47 -30.85
CA THR A 259 4.66 23.06 -30.82
C THR A 259 4.99 23.63 -29.43
N ALA A 260 4.05 24.31 -28.79
CA ALA A 260 4.23 24.82 -27.43
C ALA A 260 4.34 23.67 -26.41
N ALA A 261 3.55 22.60 -26.54
CA ALA A 261 3.63 21.41 -25.69
C ALA A 261 5.03 20.80 -25.69
N GLN A 262 5.59 20.58 -26.88
CA GLN A 262 6.91 19.96 -27.07
C GLN A 262 8.08 20.81 -26.57
N ARG A 263 7.89 22.12 -26.31
CA ARG A 263 8.91 22.92 -25.59
C ARG A 263 9.06 22.48 -24.14
N PHE A 264 8.04 21.86 -23.55
CA PHE A 264 8.04 21.28 -22.21
C PHE A 264 8.54 19.81 -22.17
N ASP A 265 9.19 19.33 -23.23
CA ASP A 265 9.89 18.04 -23.25
C ASP A 265 11.16 18.11 -22.41
N HIS A 266 11.07 17.64 -21.16
CA HIS A 266 12.19 17.68 -20.23
C HIS A 266 13.17 16.52 -20.47
N ALA A 267 14.24 16.77 -21.22
CA ALA A 267 15.20 15.78 -21.67
C ALA A 267 15.84 15.00 -20.51
N ALA A 268 16.15 15.68 -19.39
CA ALA A 268 16.73 15.04 -18.21
C ALA A 268 15.83 13.94 -17.60
N VAL A 269 14.52 13.96 -17.87
CA VAL A 269 13.56 12.92 -17.44
C VAL A 269 13.22 11.99 -18.60
N PHE A 270 12.99 12.55 -19.80
CA PHE A 270 12.53 11.79 -20.96
C PHE A 270 13.61 10.92 -21.59
N ASP A 271 14.88 11.36 -21.63
CA ASP A 271 15.96 10.58 -22.25
C ASP A 271 16.22 9.26 -21.51
N PRO A 272 16.37 9.24 -20.16
CA PRO A 272 16.50 7.98 -19.43
C PRO A 272 15.28 7.06 -19.62
N LEU A 273 14.06 7.60 -19.55
CA LEU A 273 12.84 6.81 -19.71
C LEU A 273 12.66 6.25 -21.12
N ALA A 274 13.04 6.99 -22.16
CA ALA A 274 13.07 6.50 -23.54
C ALA A 274 14.06 5.33 -23.70
N ALA A 275 15.16 5.35 -22.94
CA ALA A 275 16.14 4.26 -22.88
C ALA A 275 15.78 3.15 -21.87
N ASN A 276 14.59 3.21 -21.26
CA ASN A 276 14.14 2.30 -20.20
C ASN A 276 15.09 2.22 -18.99
N LEU A 277 15.64 3.37 -18.59
CA LEU A 277 16.53 3.50 -17.44
C LEU A 277 15.80 4.17 -16.27
N ASP A 278 15.87 3.55 -15.09
CA ASP A 278 15.39 4.16 -13.85
C ASP A 278 16.41 5.16 -13.32
N GLN A 279 16.08 6.44 -13.43
CA GLN A 279 16.78 7.55 -12.79
C GLN A 279 15.82 8.41 -11.96
N LEU A 280 14.81 7.78 -11.37
CA LEU A 280 13.77 8.49 -10.62
C LEU A 280 14.20 8.82 -9.19
N GLY A 281 15.11 8.03 -8.61
CA GLY A 281 15.55 8.17 -7.22
C GLY A 281 15.98 9.59 -6.87
N GLY A 282 15.37 10.16 -5.84
CA GLY A 282 15.62 11.53 -5.37
C GLY A 282 14.81 12.61 -6.08
N LEU A 283 14.10 12.32 -7.18
CA LEU A 283 13.22 13.28 -7.82
C LEU A 283 11.89 13.42 -7.07
N HIS A 284 11.35 14.64 -7.01
CA HIS A 284 9.98 14.89 -6.54
C HIS A 284 8.98 14.18 -7.47
N ALA A 285 8.21 13.23 -6.94
CA ALA A 285 7.47 12.26 -7.72
C ALA A 285 6.29 12.89 -8.45
N ASN A 286 5.48 13.69 -7.77
CA ASN A 286 4.33 14.36 -8.39
C ASN A 286 4.72 15.38 -9.46
N THR A 287 5.97 15.86 -9.46
CA THR A 287 6.50 16.70 -10.54
C THR A 287 6.72 15.88 -11.80
N GLN A 288 7.04 14.59 -11.71
CA GLN A 288 7.41 13.78 -12.87
C GLN A 288 6.19 13.11 -13.54
N VAL A 289 5.23 12.59 -12.76
CA VAL A 289 4.10 11.83 -13.34
C VAL A 289 3.31 12.63 -14.38
N PRO A 290 2.96 13.91 -14.16
CA PRO A 290 2.30 14.74 -15.17
C PRO A 290 3.09 14.89 -16.48
N LYS A 291 4.42 14.90 -16.42
CA LYS A 291 5.27 14.94 -17.63
C LYS A 291 5.06 13.68 -18.47
N TRP A 292 4.94 12.52 -17.82
CA TRP A 292 4.70 11.23 -18.49
C TRP A 292 3.30 11.14 -19.08
N ILE A 293 2.30 11.73 -18.42
CA ILE A 293 0.95 11.90 -18.99
C ILE A 293 1.04 12.74 -20.25
N GLY A 294 1.74 13.88 -20.21
CA GLY A 294 1.94 14.71 -21.38
C GLY A 294 2.65 13.98 -22.53
N ALA A 295 3.64 13.14 -22.24
CA ALA A 295 4.27 12.29 -23.27
C ALA A 295 3.23 11.39 -23.96
N VAL A 296 2.40 10.63 -23.22
CA VAL A 296 1.39 9.79 -23.90
C VAL A 296 0.34 10.61 -24.66
N ARG A 297 0.01 11.85 -24.22
CA ARG A 297 -0.83 12.76 -25.01
C ARG A 297 -0.15 13.25 -26.29
N GLU A 298 1.16 13.53 -26.26
CA GLU A 298 1.96 13.87 -27.45
C GLU A 298 2.10 12.69 -28.41
N TYR A 299 2.18 11.45 -27.90
CA TYR A 299 2.05 10.26 -28.75
C TYR A 299 0.69 10.23 -29.45
N LYS A 300 -0.40 10.43 -28.71
CA LYS A 300 -1.75 10.44 -29.28
C LYS A 300 -1.97 11.58 -30.29
N ALA A 301 -1.24 12.69 -30.14
CA ALA A 301 -1.26 13.80 -31.10
C ALA A 301 -0.46 13.51 -32.39
N THR A 302 0.68 12.80 -32.28
CA THR A 302 1.71 12.72 -33.34
C THR A 302 1.95 11.33 -33.92
N GLY A 303 1.65 10.27 -33.19
CA GLY A 303 2.07 8.90 -33.49
C GLY A 303 3.55 8.59 -33.20
N THR A 304 4.32 9.54 -32.65
CA THR A 304 5.77 9.37 -32.43
C THR A 304 6.04 8.40 -31.28
N THR A 305 6.47 7.17 -31.58
CA THR A 305 6.56 6.07 -30.62
C THR A 305 7.46 6.34 -29.42
N ARG A 306 8.47 7.21 -29.56
CA ARG A 306 9.33 7.64 -28.45
C ARG A 306 8.52 8.10 -27.23
N TYR A 307 7.47 8.89 -27.43
CA TYR A 307 6.66 9.39 -26.33
C TYR A 307 5.82 8.28 -25.64
N ARG A 308 5.29 7.34 -26.43
CA ARG A 308 4.64 6.14 -25.90
C ARG A 308 5.60 5.33 -25.05
N ASP A 309 6.82 5.13 -25.54
CA ASP A 309 7.84 4.32 -24.86
C ASP A 309 8.27 4.98 -23.55
N ILE A 310 8.47 6.32 -23.53
CA ILE A 310 8.70 7.10 -22.29
C ILE A 310 7.60 6.83 -21.26
N ALA A 311 6.34 7.01 -21.64
CA ALA A 311 5.21 6.86 -20.73
C ALA A 311 5.04 5.42 -20.23
N ALA A 312 5.18 4.43 -21.11
CA ALA A 312 5.05 3.02 -20.79
C ALA A 312 6.18 2.50 -19.89
N ASN A 313 7.42 2.94 -20.15
CA ASN A 313 8.58 2.60 -19.32
C ASN A 313 8.46 3.25 -17.94
N ALA A 314 8.09 4.54 -17.88
CA ALA A 314 7.89 5.24 -16.62
C ALA A 314 6.82 4.57 -15.74
N TRP A 315 5.69 4.20 -16.33
CA TRP A 315 4.64 3.47 -15.63
C TRP A 315 5.15 2.13 -15.09
N THR A 316 5.87 1.36 -15.91
CA THR A 316 6.40 0.05 -15.52
C THR A 316 7.40 0.22 -14.38
N ILE A 317 8.42 1.07 -14.53
CA ILE A 317 9.43 1.36 -13.50
C ILE A 317 8.78 1.80 -12.18
N CYS A 318 7.84 2.75 -12.23
CA CYS A 318 7.19 3.28 -11.04
C CYS A 318 6.36 2.19 -10.31
N THR A 319 5.54 1.44 -11.05
CA THR A 319 4.65 0.43 -10.46
C THR A 319 5.38 -0.80 -9.95
N THR A 320 6.52 -1.17 -10.55
CA THR A 320 7.29 -2.34 -10.12
C THR A 320 8.26 -2.04 -8.98
N SER A 321 8.86 -0.85 -8.96
CA SER A 321 10.02 -0.58 -8.08
C SER A 321 9.83 0.55 -7.07
N HIS A 322 8.82 1.41 -7.24
CA HIS A 322 8.65 2.61 -6.40
C HIS A 322 7.29 2.67 -5.70
N THR A 323 6.50 1.59 -5.78
CA THR A 323 5.10 1.56 -5.33
C THR A 323 4.91 0.66 -4.11
N TYR A 324 4.28 1.19 -3.07
CA TYR A 324 3.88 0.46 -1.88
C TYR A 324 2.66 -0.44 -2.17
N ALA A 325 2.34 -1.36 -1.25
CA ALA A 325 1.26 -2.34 -1.40
C ALA A 325 -0.12 -1.71 -1.63
N ILE A 326 -0.32 -0.46 -1.20
CA ILE A 326 -1.57 0.29 -1.39
C ILE A 326 -1.70 0.91 -2.80
N GLY A 327 -0.70 0.76 -3.67
CA GLY A 327 -0.67 1.36 -5.01
C GLY A 327 -0.13 2.80 -5.07
N GLY A 328 0.10 3.43 -3.91
CA GLY A 328 0.76 4.74 -3.80
C GLY A 328 2.28 4.64 -3.86
N ASN A 329 2.95 5.75 -4.14
CA ASN A 329 4.40 5.85 -4.25
C ASN A 329 4.93 7.12 -3.56
N SER A 330 6.26 7.22 -3.48
CA SER A 330 7.02 8.29 -2.82
C SER A 330 6.97 8.28 -1.30
N GLN A 331 7.99 8.88 -0.70
CA GLN A 331 8.03 9.23 0.71
C GLN A 331 8.60 10.64 0.85
N ALA A 332 7.94 11.46 1.67
CA ALA A 332 8.14 12.91 1.67
C ALA A 332 8.12 13.47 0.24
N GLU A 333 7.16 13.04 -0.59
CA GLU A 333 6.96 13.46 -2.00
C GLU A 333 8.03 13.00 -2.99
N HIS A 334 9.13 12.38 -2.54
CA HIS A 334 10.25 12.01 -3.41
C HIS A 334 10.29 10.51 -3.68
N PHE A 335 10.66 10.13 -4.89
CA PHE A 335 11.06 8.77 -5.17
C PHE A 335 12.29 8.41 -4.34
N ARG A 336 12.28 7.21 -3.75
CA ARG A 336 13.44 6.66 -3.05
C ARG A 336 14.26 5.82 -4.02
N ALA A 337 15.34 5.21 -3.52
CA ALA A 337 16.10 4.27 -4.33
C ALA A 337 15.18 3.15 -4.83
N GLN A 338 15.53 2.57 -5.98
CA GLN A 338 14.78 1.46 -6.56
C GLN A 338 14.53 0.37 -5.50
N ASN A 339 13.29 -0.10 -5.40
CA ASN A 339 12.83 -1.15 -4.47
C ASN A 339 12.87 -0.78 -2.98
N ALA A 340 13.26 0.44 -2.60
CA ALA A 340 13.32 0.86 -1.20
C ALA A 340 11.92 1.15 -0.65
N ILE A 341 11.29 0.12 -0.08
CA ILE A 341 9.90 0.13 0.38
C ILE A 341 9.87 0.02 1.90
N SER A 342 10.36 -1.10 2.47
CA SER A 342 10.27 -1.36 3.91
C SER A 342 11.07 -0.36 4.74
N GLY A 343 12.23 0.09 4.24
CA GLY A 343 13.05 1.12 4.89
C GLY A 343 12.39 2.52 4.97
N TYR A 344 11.31 2.74 4.22
CA TYR A 344 10.60 4.02 4.13
C TYR A 344 9.13 3.92 4.54
N LEU A 345 8.81 2.96 5.41
CA LEU A 345 7.52 2.89 6.12
C LEU A 345 7.51 3.92 7.25
N VAL A 346 7.36 5.18 6.88
CA VAL A 346 7.41 6.34 7.79
C VAL A 346 6.10 7.15 7.71
N ARG A 347 6.04 8.30 8.37
CA ARG A 347 4.80 9.08 8.56
C ARG A 347 4.32 9.78 7.29
N ASP A 348 5.22 10.15 6.41
CA ASP A 348 5.01 10.96 5.19
C ASP A 348 5.12 10.10 3.92
N THR A 349 4.73 8.83 4.01
CA THR A 349 4.63 7.95 2.86
C THR A 349 3.40 8.29 2.01
N CYS A 350 3.48 8.05 0.69
CA CYS A 350 2.36 8.08 -0.25
C CYS A 350 1.58 9.41 -0.28
N GLU A 351 2.03 10.36 -1.10
CA GLU A 351 1.24 11.54 -1.48
C GLU A 351 0.05 11.13 -2.38
N LEU A 352 -1.14 11.69 -2.13
CA LEU A 352 -2.36 11.39 -2.89
C LEU A 352 -2.26 11.80 -4.37
N CYS A 353 -1.66 12.96 -4.68
CA CYS A 353 -1.54 13.44 -6.07
C CYS A 353 -0.83 12.44 -6.98
N ASN A 354 0.16 11.72 -6.47
CA ASN A 354 0.92 10.76 -7.24
C ASN A 354 0.02 9.61 -7.70
N SER A 355 -0.87 9.16 -6.81
CA SER A 355 -1.82 8.11 -7.15
C SER A 355 -2.86 8.61 -8.14
N TYR A 356 -3.39 9.82 -7.95
CA TYR A 356 -4.27 10.47 -8.92
C TYR A 356 -3.64 10.53 -10.33
N ASN A 357 -2.41 11.03 -10.44
CA ASN A 357 -1.72 11.16 -11.71
C ASN A 357 -1.31 9.79 -12.30
N MET A 358 -0.93 8.81 -11.46
CA MET A 358 -0.67 7.45 -11.93
C MET A 358 -1.94 6.78 -12.47
N LEU A 359 -3.11 7.03 -11.87
CA LEU A 359 -4.39 6.54 -12.41
C LEU A 359 -4.71 7.18 -13.77
N LYS A 360 -4.48 8.49 -13.95
CA LYS A 360 -4.58 9.15 -15.25
C LYS A 360 -3.67 8.50 -16.29
N LEU A 361 -2.37 8.36 -15.99
CA LEU A 361 -1.39 7.74 -16.89
C LEU A 361 -1.79 6.30 -17.26
N THR A 362 -2.20 5.51 -16.26
CA THR A 362 -2.65 4.12 -16.42
C THR A 362 -3.79 4.02 -17.43
N ARG A 363 -4.78 4.90 -17.30
CA ARG A 363 -5.93 4.97 -18.22
C ARG A 363 -5.52 5.36 -19.64
N GLU A 364 -4.61 6.33 -19.78
CA GLU A 364 -4.12 6.76 -21.10
C GLU A 364 -3.34 5.65 -21.82
N LEU A 365 -2.49 4.92 -21.09
CA LEU A 365 -1.74 3.78 -21.64
C LEU A 365 -2.65 2.59 -21.98
N TRP A 366 -3.64 2.30 -21.13
CA TRP A 366 -4.57 1.20 -21.40
C TRP A 366 -5.40 1.41 -22.66
N GLN A 367 -5.75 2.65 -23.01
CA GLN A 367 -6.45 2.95 -24.28
C GLN A 367 -5.60 2.61 -25.53
N LEU A 368 -4.28 2.55 -25.38
CA LEU A 368 -3.33 2.14 -26.44
C LEU A 368 -3.08 0.62 -26.44
N ASP A 369 -3.16 -0.02 -25.29
CA ASP A 369 -2.98 -1.46 -25.11
C ASP A 369 -4.10 -2.03 -24.21
N PRO A 370 -5.34 -2.14 -24.74
CA PRO A 370 -6.47 -2.60 -23.95
C PRO A 370 -6.34 -4.09 -23.59
N GLY A 371 -5.40 -4.83 -24.20
CA GLY A 371 -5.06 -6.22 -23.91
C GLY A 371 -4.51 -6.44 -22.51
N ARG A 372 -3.78 -5.45 -21.97
CA ARG A 372 -2.95 -5.59 -20.76
C ARG A 372 -3.74 -5.29 -19.48
N ALA A 373 -4.28 -6.34 -18.86
CA ALA A 373 -5.05 -6.23 -17.61
C ALA A 373 -4.25 -5.64 -16.43
N ALA A 374 -2.91 -5.76 -16.45
CA ALA A 374 -2.03 -5.22 -15.41
C ALA A 374 -2.23 -3.72 -15.14
N TYR A 375 -2.61 -2.94 -16.16
CA TYR A 375 -2.99 -1.54 -15.97
C TYR A 375 -4.16 -1.40 -15.01
N PHE A 376 -5.24 -2.16 -15.22
CA PHE A 376 -6.42 -2.08 -14.36
C PHE A 376 -6.31 -2.87 -13.06
N ASP A 377 -5.37 -3.81 -12.95
CA ASP A 377 -4.98 -4.39 -11.66
C ASP A 377 -4.30 -3.33 -10.77
N PHE A 378 -3.41 -2.52 -11.33
CA PHE A 378 -2.84 -1.37 -10.63
C PHE A 378 -3.91 -0.29 -10.35
N TYR A 379 -4.74 0.04 -11.34
CA TYR A 379 -5.80 1.05 -11.20
C TYR A 379 -6.72 0.70 -10.02
N GLU A 380 -7.23 -0.54 -9.99
CA GLU A 380 -8.08 -1.04 -8.90
C GLU A 380 -7.38 -0.96 -7.54
N LYS A 381 -6.11 -1.39 -7.47
CA LYS A 381 -5.32 -1.37 -6.24
C LYS A 381 -5.16 0.04 -5.68
N ALA A 382 -4.69 1.00 -6.49
CA ALA A 382 -4.45 2.37 -6.04
C ALA A 382 -5.78 3.11 -5.73
N LEU A 383 -6.80 2.92 -6.56
CA LEU A 383 -8.12 3.51 -6.35
C LEU A 383 -8.73 3.05 -5.02
N LEU A 384 -8.76 1.74 -4.79
CA LEU A 384 -9.43 1.13 -3.63
C LEU A 384 -8.68 1.35 -2.32
N ASN A 385 -7.34 1.33 -2.34
CA ASN A 385 -6.55 1.29 -1.11
C ASN A 385 -5.95 2.64 -0.72
N HIS A 386 -5.78 3.55 -1.69
CA HIS A 386 -5.20 4.86 -1.43
C HIS A 386 -6.20 5.99 -1.70
N VAL A 387 -6.75 6.09 -2.92
CA VAL A 387 -7.53 7.27 -3.34
C VAL A 387 -8.81 7.44 -2.53
N ILE A 388 -9.66 6.41 -2.44
CA ILE A 388 -10.92 6.56 -1.67
C ILE A 388 -10.70 6.62 -0.15
N GLY A 389 -9.64 5.98 0.34
CA GLY A 389 -9.27 5.96 1.75
C GLY A 389 -8.67 7.30 2.22
N ALA A 390 -8.25 8.15 1.29
CA ALA A 390 -7.72 9.47 1.59
C ALA A 390 -8.81 10.49 1.96
N GLN A 391 -10.10 10.16 1.89
CA GLN A 391 -11.19 11.06 2.27
C GLN A 391 -11.73 10.71 3.67
N ASN A 392 -12.01 11.73 4.51
CA ASN A 392 -12.60 11.52 5.83
C ASN A 392 -14.09 11.15 5.69
N PRO A 393 -14.49 9.92 6.02
CA PRO A 393 -15.89 9.51 5.88
C PRO A 393 -16.81 10.13 6.95
N ALA A 394 -16.25 10.61 8.07
CA ALA A 394 -17.01 11.20 9.18
C ALA A 394 -17.26 12.72 9.02
N ASP A 395 -16.66 13.33 7.99
CA ASP A 395 -16.78 14.76 7.73
C ASP A 395 -17.82 15.03 6.63
N PRO A 396 -18.81 15.91 6.85
CA PRO A 396 -19.82 16.22 5.83
C PRO A 396 -19.25 16.81 4.54
N HIS A 397 -18.09 17.48 4.58
CA HIS A 397 -17.39 18.01 3.41
C HIS A 397 -16.32 17.05 2.87
N GLY A 398 -16.07 15.92 3.56
CA GLY A 398 -15.15 14.89 3.10
C GLY A 398 -13.74 15.43 2.85
N HIS A 399 -13.18 16.16 3.81
CA HIS A 399 -11.79 16.62 3.76
C HIS A 399 -10.83 15.45 3.52
N VAL A 400 -9.71 15.71 2.85
CA VAL A 400 -8.77 14.68 2.39
C VAL A 400 -7.41 14.77 3.07
N THR A 401 -6.67 13.66 3.14
CA THR A 401 -5.27 13.63 3.59
C THR A 401 -4.29 13.96 2.48
N TYR A 402 -3.17 14.60 2.83
CA TYR A 402 -2.03 14.77 1.92
C TYR A 402 -1.22 13.47 1.77
N PHE A 403 -0.64 13.01 2.88
CA PHE A 403 0.10 11.74 2.98
C PHE A 403 -0.74 10.66 3.64
N THR A 404 -0.55 9.42 3.19
CA THR A 404 -1.10 8.22 3.81
C THR A 404 0.01 7.47 4.55
N PRO A 405 0.17 7.66 5.88
CA PRO A 405 1.26 7.05 6.64
C PRO A 405 1.21 5.52 6.56
N LEU A 406 2.37 4.90 6.34
CA LEU A 406 2.53 3.44 6.31
C LEU A 406 3.47 2.91 7.41
N ASN A 407 3.94 3.80 8.29
CA ASN A 407 4.67 3.40 9.50
C ASN A 407 3.82 2.53 10.44
N PRO A 408 4.45 1.69 11.28
CA PRO A 408 3.75 1.05 12.39
C PRO A 408 3.10 2.10 13.28
N GLY A 409 1.81 1.94 13.55
CA GLY A 409 1.03 2.89 14.33
C GLY A 409 0.69 4.17 13.56
N GLY A 410 0.78 4.14 12.22
CA GLY A 410 0.29 5.20 11.35
C GLY A 410 -1.18 5.53 11.63
N ARG A 411 -1.56 6.78 11.40
CA ARG A 411 -2.91 7.27 11.71
C ARG A 411 -3.30 8.39 10.75
N ARG A 412 -4.55 8.35 10.28
CA ARG A 412 -5.20 9.48 9.60
C ARG A 412 -5.98 10.33 10.63
N GLY A 413 -5.96 11.63 10.45
CA GLY A 413 -6.57 12.65 11.32
C GLY A 413 -5.69 13.21 12.43
N VAL A 414 -4.39 13.42 12.20
CA VAL A 414 -3.48 14.13 13.14
C VAL A 414 -3.07 15.48 12.52
N GLY A 415 -3.00 16.57 13.28
CA GLY A 415 -2.62 17.92 12.78
C GLY A 415 -1.41 18.53 13.51
N PRO A 416 -0.85 19.69 13.06
CA PRO A 416 -1.28 20.52 11.93
C PRO A 416 -0.34 20.54 10.70
N ALA A 417 -0.96 20.89 9.58
CA ALA A 417 -0.52 21.53 8.32
C ALA A 417 0.63 20.97 7.46
N TRP A 418 1.56 20.18 7.98
CA TRP A 418 2.60 19.51 7.18
C TRP A 418 3.01 18.20 7.88
N GLY A 419 2.36 17.10 7.52
CA GLY A 419 2.68 15.80 8.08
C GLY A 419 1.62 14.72 7.83
N GLY A 420 2.09 13.48 7.89
CA GLY A 420 1.32 12.24 7.76
C GLY A 420 -0.08 12.28 8.33
N GLY A 421 -1.10 12.09 7.49
CA GLY A 421 -2.47 11.91 7.94
C GLY A 421 -3.24 13.18 8.34
N THR A 422 -2.78 14.39 8.03
CA THR A 422 -3.57 15.62 8.33
C THR A 422 -4.74 15.78 7.36
N TRP A 423 -5.93 16.08 7.86
CA TRP A 423 -7.09 16.44 7.04
C TRP A 423 -6.97 17.88 6.52
N SER A 424 -7.34 18.10 5.26
CA SER A 424 -7.57 19.44 4.73
C SER A 424 -8.67 20.17 5.51
N THR A 425 -8.81 21.47 5.29
CA THR A 425 -9.85 22.31 5.90
C THR A 425 -10.56 23.14 4.84
N ASP A 426 -11.72 23.70 5.21
CA ASP A 426 -12.59 24.42 4.28
C ASP A 426 -11.88 25.58 3.57
N TYR A 427 -11.10 26.37 4.32
CA TYR A 427 -10.43 27.57 3.82
C TYR A 427 -8.98 27.77 4.31
N GLY A 428 -8.39 26.82 5.05
CA GLY A 428 -7.10 27.02 5.74
C GLY A 428 -5.90 26.25 5.17
N THR A 429 -6.07 25.39 4.17
CA THR A 429 -5.01 24.45 3.72
C THR A 429 -4.65 24.55 2.23
N PHE A 430 -5.64 24.38 1.32
CA PHE A 430 -5.49 24.43 -0.14
C PHE A 430 -4.21 23.81 -0.74
N TRP A 431 -3.86 22.61 -0.30
CA TRP A 431 -2.74 21.85 -0.84
C TRP A 431 -3.02 21.28 -2.24
N CYS A 432 -1.98 20.81 -2.93
CA CYS A 432 -2.13 20.07 -4.19
C CYS A 432 -3.05 18.84 -4.04
N CYS A 433 -2.94 18.08 -2.94
CA CYS A 433 -3.76 16.91 -2.67
C CYS A 433 -5.24 17.24 -2.42
N GLN A 434 -5.53 18.46 -1.91
CA GLN A 434 -6.91 18.93 -1.79
C GLN A 434 -7.51 19.18 -3.19
N GLY A 435 -6.73 19.75 -4.10
CA GLY A 435 -7.10 19.92 -5.51
C GLY A 435 -7.36 18.59 -6.22
N THR A 436 -6.41 17.66 -6.17
CA THR A 436 -6.59 16.33 -6.81
C THR A 436 -7.66 15.49 -6.12
N GLY A 437 -7.87 15.66 -4.81
CA GLY A 437 -8.91 14.99 -4.05
C GLY A 437 -10.32 15.34 -4.51
N VAL A 438 -10.61 16.62 -4.79
CA VAL A 438 -11.94 17.03 -5.30
C VAL A 438 -12.20 16.53 -6.72
N GLU A 439 -11.19 16.49 -7.58
CA GLU A 439 -11.30 15.91 -8.92
C GLU A 439 -11.49 14.38 -8.87
N SER A 440 -10.74 13.69 -8.01
CA SER A 440 -10.82 12.22 -7.91
C SER A 440 -12.23 11.75 -7.55
N ASN A 441 -12.83 12.38 -6.53
CA ASN A 441 -14.13 11.95 -6.00
C ASN A 441 -15.32 12.34 -6.91
N THR A 442 -15.15 13.27 -7.85
CA THR A 442 -16.22 13.65 -8.79
C THR A 442 -16.28 12.74 -10.02
N LYS A 443 -15.21 12.00 -10.33
CA LYS A 443 -15.10 11.14 -11.53
C LYS A 443 -14.84 9.65 -11.26
N LEU A 444 -15.12 9.14 -10.06
CA LEU A 444 -14.85 7.74 -9.67
C LEU A 444 -15.41 6.65 -10.61
N MET A 445 -16.38 7.01 -11.46
CA MET A 445 -17.02 6.13 -12.44
C MET A 445 -16.36 6.09 -13.83
N ASP A 446 -15.44 7.02 -14.12
CA ASP A 446 -14.95 7.33 -15.48
C ASP A 446 -14.15 6.22 -16.17
N SER A 447 -13.81 5.18 -15.41
CA SER A 447 -12.96 4.07 -15.82
C SER A 447 -13.60 2.70 -15.54
N ILE A 448 -14.90 2.66 -15.21
CA ILE A 448 -15.62 1.39 -15.02
C ILE A 448 -15.80 0.67 -16.35
N TYR A 449 -16.23 1.40 -17.38
CA TYR A 449 -16.58 0.86 -18.70
C TYR A 449 -15.86 1.60 -19.83
N PHE A 450 -15.56 0.86 -20.90
CA PHE A 450 -15.03 1.40 -22.16
C PHE A 450 -15.74 0.72 -23.33
N HIS A 451 -15.66 1.29 -24.52
CA HIS A 451 -16.20 0.67 -25.72
C HIS A 451 -15.24 0.70 -26.91
N ASP A 452 -15.40 -0.27 -27.80
CA ASP A 452 -14.78 -0.32 -29.13
C ASP A 452 -15.83 -0.86 -30.11
N GLY A 453 -16.35 0.02 -30.97
CA GLY A 453 -17.52 -0.27 -31.81
C GLY A 453 -18.70 -0.79 -30.98
N THR A 454 -19.06 -2.07 -31.16
CA THR A 454 -20.14 -2.73 -30.41
C THR A 454 -19.66 -3.49 -29.17
N THR A 455 -18.36 -3.52 -28.89
CA THR A 455 -17.78 -4.22 -27.75
C THR A 455 -17.86 -3.36 -26.50
N LEU A 456 -18.43 -3.90 -25.42
CA LEU A 456 -18.37 -3.30 -24.08
C LEU A 456 -17.23 -3.93 -23.29
N THR A 457 -16.31 -3.13 -22.78
CA THR A 457 -15.30 -3.59 -21.81
C THR A 457 -15.67 -3.18 -20.40
N VAL A 458 -15.63 -4.12 -19.46
CA VAL A 458 -15.87 -3.93 -18.03
C VAL A 458 -14.53 -4.09 -17.30
N ASN A 459 -14.00 -2.97 -16.82
CA ASN A 459 -12.69 -2.89 -16.16
C ASN A 459 -12.78 -2.94 -14.64
N LEU A 460 -13.73 -2.21 -14.04
CA LEU A 460 -13.88 -2.11 -12.59
C LEU A 460 -15.23 -2.65 -12.11
N PHE A 461 -15.26 -3.15 -10.88
CA PHE A 461 -16.42 -3.81 -10.29
C PHE A 461 -17.07 -2.97 -9.20
N LEU A 462 -17.84 -1.95 -9.62
CA LEU A 462 -18.50 -1.00 -8.73
C LEU A 462 -20.01 -0.94 -9.02
N PRO A 463 -20.87 -0.79 -8.00
CA PRO A 463 -22.30 -0.56 -8.18
C PRO A 463 -22.54 0.68 -9.04
N SER A 464 -23.10 0.48 -10.24
CA SER A 464 -23.21 1.53 -11.25
C SER A 464 -24.26 1.24 -12.30
N VAL A 465 -24.69 2.28 -13.02
CA VAL A 465 -25.53 2.18 -14.21
C VAL A 465 -24.82 2.88 -15.37
N LEU A 466 -24.55 2.14 -16.44
CA LEU A 466 -24.15 2.68 -17.74
C LEU A 466 -25.39 2.87 -18.62
N ASN A 467 -25.57 4.06 -19.16
CA ASN A 467 -26.49 4.37 -20.24
C ASN A 467 -25.69 4.58 -21.54
N TRP A 468 -25.59 3.53 -22.35
CA TRP A 468 -24.95 3.55 -23.66
C TRP A 468 -25.91 4.17 -24.68
N THR A 469 -26.02 5.50 -24.65
CA THR A 469 -26.97 6.29 -25.43
C THR A 469 -26.84 6.03 -26.93
N GLN A 470 -25.62 5.90 -27.44
CA GLN A 470 -25.31 5.65 -28.85
C GLN A 470 -25.90 4.31 -29.36
N ARG A 471 -26.26 3.39 -28.46
CA ARG A 471 -26.89 2.09 -28.79
C ARG A 471 -28.26 1.87 -28.14
N GLY A 472 -28.74 2.81 -27.32
CA GLY A 472 -29.95 2.62 -26.52
C GLY A 472 -29.88 1.45 -25.53
N ILE A 473 -28.68 1.11 -25.04
CA ILE A 473 -28.44 -0.01 -24.11
C ILE A 473 -28.20 0.54 -22.70
N THR A 474 -28.78 -0.09 -21.70
CA THR A 474 -28.48 0.17 -20.29
C THR A 474 -27.84 -1.06 -19.67
N VAL A 475 -26.74 -0.88 -18.93
CA VAL A 475 -26.08 -1.93 -18.15
C VAL A 475 -26.10 -1.52 -16.68
N THR A 476 -26.80 -2.30 -15.85
CA THR A 476 -26.82 -2.11 -14.39
C THR A 476 -25.88 -3.11 -13.74
N GLN A 477 -24.85 -2.63 -13.06
CA GLN A 477 -23.92 -3.44 -12.28
C GLN A 477 -24.33 -3.42 -10.80
N THR A 478 -24.59 -4.59 -10.24
CA THR A 478 -24.91 -4.79 -8.82
C THR A 478 -23.89 -5.71 -8.18
N THR A 479 -23.27 -5.26 -7.10
CA THR A 479 -22.23 -6.02 -6.39
C THR A 479 -22.02 -5.50 -4.97
N SER A 480 -21.51 -6.36 -4.08
CA SER A 480 -20.94 -5.99 -2.78
C SER A 480 -19.40 -6.01 -2.79
N TYR A 481 -18.79 -6.12 -3.98
CA TYR A 481 -17.34 -6.08 -4.16
C TYR A 481 -16.74 -4.81 -3.54
N PRO A 482 -15.61 -4.89 -2.81
CA PRO A 482 -14.76 -6.08 -2.62
C PRO A 482 -15.12 -6.96 -1.42
N ALA A 483 -16.21 -6.73 -0.68
CA ALA A 483 -16.61 -7.61 0.42
C ALA A 483 -17.17 -8.95 -0.07
N GLY A 484 -17.89 -8.94 -1.20
CA GLY A 484 -18.28 -10.12 -1.96
C GLY A 484 -17.37 -10.38 -3.17
N ASP A 485 -17.37 -11.62 -3.65
CA ASP A 485 -16.57 -12.08 -4.79
C ASP A 485 -17.33 -12.03 -6.13
N THR A 486 -18.55 -11.51 -6.14
CA THR A 486 -19.47 -11.64 -7.28
C THR A 486 -20.02 -10.28 -7.71
N THR A 487 -20.05 -10.03 -9.02
CA THR A 487 -20.73 -8.89 -9.64
C THR A 487 -21.72 -9.37 -10.69
N THR A 488 -22.87 -8.69 -10.81
CA THR A 488 -23.90 -8.99 -11.81
C THR A 488 -24.15 -7.78 -12.69
N LEU A 489 -24.08 -7.97 -14.00
CA LEU A 489 -24.36 -6.99 -15.05
C LEU A 489 -25.69 -7.36 -15.70
N LYS A 490 -26.72 -6.56 -15.46
CA LYS A 490 -28.02 -6.71 -16.14
C LYS A 490 -28.07 -5.79 -17.35
N VAL A 491 -28.35 -6.35 -18.52
CA VAL A 491 -28.38 -5.62 -19.80
C VAL A 491 -29.83 -5.44 -20.24
N THR A 492 -30.26 -4.20 -20.47
CA THR A 492 -31.65 -3.85 -20.87
C THR A 492 -31.68 -2.80 -21.98
N GLY A 493 -32.83 -2.59 -22.60
CA GLY A 493 -33.03 -1.61 -23.68
C GLY A 493 -32.91 -2.23 -25.06
N SER A 494 -32.39 -1.48 -26.04
CA SER A 494 -32.23 -1.89 -27.43
C SER A 494 -31.01 -2.80 -27.65
N VAL A 495 -30.95 -3.92 -26.92
CA VAL A 495 -29.76 -4.77 -26.82
C VAL A 495 -29.56 -5.76 -27.96
N GLY A 496 -30.54 -5.86 -28.87
CA GLY A 496 -30.60 -6.90 -29.90
C GLY A 496 -29.35 -6.99 -30.78
N GLY A 497 -29.13 -8.18 -31.34
CA GLY A 497 -27.98 -8.50 -32.17
C GLY A 497 -26.84 -9.18 -31.39
N THR A 498 -25.81 -9.59 -32.13
CA THR A 498 -24.62 -10.26 -31.59
C THR A 498 -23.52 -9.23 -31.34
N TRP A 499 -23.03 -9.16 -30.11
CA TRP A 499 -21.91 -8.28 -29.74
C TRP A 499 -21.14 -8.84 -28.53
N SER A 500 -19.96 -8.29 -28.29
CA SER A 500 -19.01 -8.79 -27.29
C SER A 500 -19.07 -8.00 -25.99
N MET A 501 -19.15 -8.69 -24.86
CA MET A 501 -18.82 -8.15 -23.55
C MET A 501 -17.45 -8.69 -23.13
N ARG A 502 -16.49 -7.80 -22.88
CA ARG A 502 -15.13 -8.10 -22.48
C ARG A 502 -14.95 -7.76 -21.01
N VAL A 503 -14.69 -8.76 -20.17
CA VAL A 503 -14.64 -8.61 -18.71
C VAL A 503 -13.21 -8.83 -18.23
N ARG A 504 -12.66 -7.90 -17.44
CA ARG A 504 -11.35 -8.08 -16.82
C ARG A 504 -11.39 -9.29 -15.88
N ILE A 505 -10.39 -10.16 -15.94
CA ILE A 505 -10.13 -11.18 -14.94
C ILE A 505 -8.86 -10.76 -14.17
N PRO A 506 -8.98 -10.25 -12.93
CA PRO A 506 -7.85 -9.67 -12.22
C PRO A 506 -6.69 -10.66 -12.01
N GLY A 507 -5.45 -10.20 -12.03
CA GLY A 507 -4.28 -11.06 -11.80
C GLY A 507 -4.26 -11.75 -10.43
N TRP A 508 -4.96 -11.18 -9.42
CA TRP A 508 -5.01 -11.73 -8.08
C TRP A 508 -5.97 -12.92 -7.92
N THR A 509 -6.95 -13.12 -8.80
CA THR A 509 -7.97 -14.17 -8.63
C THR A 509 -7.52 -15.52 -9.19
N SER A 510 -8.19 -16.61 -8.82
CA SER A 510 -8.05 -17.94 -9.42
C SER A 510 -9.41 -18.63 -9.49
N GLY A 511 -9.67 -19.39 -10.56
CA GLY A 511 -10.95 -20.09 -10.75
C GLY A 511 -12.13 -19.14 -11.02
N ALA A 512 -11.89 -18.02 -11.71
CA ALA A 512 -12.95 -17.10 -12.10
C ALA A 512 -13.97 -17.78 -13.03
N THR A 513 -15.24 -17.42 -12.88
CA THR A 513 -16.32 -17.95 -13.73
C THR A 513 -17.23 -16.84 -14.21
N ILE A 514 -17.75 -17.01 -15.43
CA ILE A 514 -18.74 -16.11 -16.03
C ILE A 514 -19.94 -16.94 -16.41
N SER A 515 -21.12 -16.51 -15.97
CA SER A 515 -22.40 -17.14 -16.30
C SER A 515 -23.35 -16.13 -16.92
N VAL A 516 -24.24 -16.63 -17.78
CA VAL A 516 -25.32 -15.85 -18.39
C VAL A 516 -26.63 -16.49 -18.00
N ASN A 517 -27.54 -15.72 -17.39
CA ASN A 517 -28.84 -16.20 -16.91
C ASN A 517 -28.72 -17.48 -16.05
N GLY A 518 -27.68 -17.54 -15.20
CA GLY A 518 -27.39 -18.67 -14.32
C GLY A 518 -26.63 -19.84 -14.95
N VAL A 519 -26.36 -19.81 -16.26
CA VAL A 519 -25.63 -20.87 -16.97
C VAL A 519 -24.17 -20.47 -17.17
N VAL A 520 -23.24 -21.23 -16.60
CA VAL A 520 -21.79 -21.01 -16.76
C VAL A 520 -21.41 -21.13 -18.24
N GLN A 521 -20.67 -20.14 -18.75
CA GLN A 521 -20.24 -20.09 -20.15
C GLN A 521 -18.88 -20.79 -20.31
N SER A 522 -18.70 -21.53 -21.40
CA SER A 522 -17.44 -22.18 -21.76
C SER A 522 -16.46 -21.18 -22.40
N ILE A 523 -16.05 -20.16 -21.64
CA ILE A 523 -15.07 -19.15 -22.06
C ILE A 523 -13.85 -19.14 -21.14
N THR A 524 -12.68 -18.86 -21.72
CA THR A 524 -11.42 -18.77 -20.97
C THR A 524 -11.44 -17.54 -20.06
N ALA A 525 -11.28 -17.75 -18.75
CA ALA A 525 -11.21 -16.70 -17.73
C ALA A 525 -9.88 -16.78 -16.96
N ASN A 526 -8.77 -16.62 -17.68
CA ASN A 526 -7.43 -16.71 -17.09
C ASN A 526 -7.10 -15.45 -16.27
N PRO A 527 -6.49 -15.57 -15.08
CA PRO A 527 -6.01 -14.42 -14.31
C PRO A 527 -5.09 -13.51 -15.13
N GLY A 528 -5.24 -12.19 -14.96
CA GLY A 528 -4.42 -11.19 -15.65
C GLY A 528 -4.77 -11.01 -17.14
N THR A 529 -5.99 -11.39 -17.54
CA THR A 529 -6.46 -11.28 -18.92
C THR A 529 -7.87 -10.69 -19.00
N TYR A 530 -8.47 -10.67 -20.19
CA TYR A 530 -9.86 -10.33 -20.38
C TYR A 530 -10.61 -11.50 -21.00
N ALA A 531 -11.66 -11.94 -20.34
CA ALA A 531 -12.59 -12.92 -20.88
C ALA A 531 -13.54 -12.24 -21.87
N ILE A 532 -13.75 -12.85 -23.04
CA ILE A 532 -14.60 -12.30 -24.10
C ILE A 532 -15.85 -13.17 -24.23
N LEU A 533 -17.01 -12.56 -24.00
CA LEU A 533 -18.32 -13.17 -24.14
C LEU A 533 -19.03 -12.57 -25.36
N THR A 534 -18.98 -13.26 -26.50
CA THR A 534 -19.65 -12.86 -27.75
C THR A 534 -20.91 -13.71 -27.95
N ARG A 535 -22.08 -13.09 -27.96
CA ARG A 535 -23.36 -13.78 -28.14
C ARG A 535 -24.47 -12.84 -28.61
N PRO A 536 -25.60 -13.37 -29.12
CA PRO A 536 -26.83 -12.59 -29.21
C PRO A 536 -27.35 -12.23 -27.82
N TRP A 537 -27.80 -10.98 -27.66
CA TRP A 537 -28.31 -10.46 -26.37
C TRP A 537 -29.82 -10.20 -26.43
N ALA A 538 -30.49 -10.50 -25.32
CA ALA A 538 -31.89 -10.17 -25.08
C ALA A 538 -32.02 -9.21 -23.90
N SER A 539 -32.99 -8.28 -23.97
CA SER A 539 -33.20 -7.32 -22.88
C SER A 539 -33.64 -8.07 -21.63
N GLY A 540 -32.94 -7.86 -20.53
CA GLY A 540 -33.12 -8.60 -19.28
C GLY A 540 -32.04 -9.63 -19.00
N ASP A 541 -31.17 -9.94 -19.98
CA ASP A 541 -30.04 -10.85 -19.78
C ASP A 541 -29.15 -10.39 -18.62
N THR A 542 -28.72 -11.34 -17.80
CA THR A 542 -27.80 -11.12 -16.68
C THR A 542 -26.50 -11.85 -16.90
N VAL A 543 -25.39 -11.14 -16.74
CA VAL A 543 -24.04 -11.70 -16.71
C VAL A 543 -23.56 -11.67 -15.26
N THR A 544 -23.30 -12.83 -14.68
CA THR A 544 -22.72 -12.93 -13.34
C THR A 544 -21.27 -13.35 -13.45
N VAL A 545 -20.39 -12.52 -12.90
CA VAL A 545 -18.94 -12.71 -12.87
C VAL A 545 -18.55 -13.02 -11.42
N LYS A 546 -17.95 -14.18 -11.18
CA LYS A 546 -17.43 -14.59 -9.87
C LYS A 546 -15.91 -14.60 -9.92
N LEU A 547 -15.30 -13.88 -8.98
CA LEU A 547 -13.86 -13.64 -8.86
C LEU A 547 -13.39 -14.10 -7.47
N PRO A 548 -13.14 -15.41 -7.27
CA PRO A 548 -12.79 -15.96 -5.96
C PRO A 548 -11.62 -15.22 -5.30
N MET A 549 -11.84 -14.77 -4.07
CA MET A 549 -10.88 -14.01 -3.26
C MET A 549 -10.17 -14.92 -2.25
N ARG A 550 -8.89 -14.66 -2.02
CA ARG A 550 -8.08 -15.34 -1.00
C ARG A 550 -7.22 -14.33 -0.26
N VAL A 551 -6.81 -14.71 0.94
CA VAL A 551 -5.74 -14.01 1.66
C VAL A 551 -4.42 -14.26 0.93
N ALA A 552 -3.63 -13.21 0.75
CA ALA A 552 -2.26 -13.30 0.25
C ALA A 552 -1.35 -12.29 0.94
N LEU A 553 -0.09 -12.66 1.11
CA LEU A 553 0.97 -11.75 1.57
C LEU A 553 1.64 -11.11 0.34
N GLN A 554 1.76 -9.79 0.35
CA GLN A 554 2.57 -9.03 -0.61
C GLN A 554 3.83 -8.53 0.11
N THR A 555 4.96 -9.17 -0.17
CA THR A 555 6.27 -8.79 0.40
C THR A 555 6.71 -7.41 -0.09
N ALA A 556 7.44 -6.68 0.75
CA ALA A 556 8.16 -5.50 0.34
C ALA A 556 9.31 -5.91 -0.60
N ASN A 557 9.60 -5.07 -1.60
CA ASN A 557 10.59 -5.42 -2.63
C ASN A 557 12.01 -5.57 -2.06
N ASP A 558 12.35 -4.81 -1.03
CA ASP A 558 13.65 -4.79 -0.37
C ASP A 558 13.76 -5.74 0.82
N ASN A 559 12.65 -6.30 1.32
CA ASN A 559 12.65 -7.19 2.46
C ASN A 559 11.54 -8.25 2.39
N PRO A 560 11.86 -9.53 2.10
CA PRO A 560 10.88 -10.61 2.03
C PRO A 560 10.26 -10.97 3.39
N GLU A 561 10.85 -10.51 4.49
CA GLU A 561 10.34 -10.69 5.86
C GLU A 561 9.43 -9.54 6.30
N VAL A 562 9.11 -8.59 5.42
CA VAL A 562 8.11 -7.55 5.65
C VAL A 562 7.05 -7.64 4.58
N ALA A 563 5.78 -7.83 4.97
CA ALA A 563 4.69 -8.01 4.01
C ALA A 563 3.41 -7.28 4.42
N ALA A 564 2.62 -6.86 3.43
CA ALA A 564 1.25 -6.43 3.62
C ALA A 564 0.28 -7.60 3.39
N ILE A 565 -0.87 -7.58 4.06
CA ILE A 565 -1.92 -8.58 3.87
C ILE A 565 -2.92 -8.05 2.83
N THR A 566 -3.32 -8.90 1.89
CA THR A 566 -4.36 -8.60 0.90
C THR A 566 -5.47 -9.65 0.95
N TYR A 567 -6.71 -9.24 0.66
CA TYR A 567 -7.84 -10.12 0.36
C TYR A 567 -8.49 -9.68 -0.94
N GLY A 568 -8.24 -10.44 -2.01
CA GLY A 568 -8.52 -9.99 -3.37
C GLY A 568 -7.79 -8.66 -3.66
N PRO A 569 -8.48 -7.58 -4.10
CA PRO A 569 -7.85 -6.28 -4.35
C PRO A 569 -7.61 -5.44 -3.09
N ALA A 570 -8.22 -5.81 -1.95
CA ALA A 570 -8.19 -4.99 -0.74
C ALA A 570 -6.95 -5.28 0.09
N VAL A 571 -6.19 -4.23 0.42
CA VAL A 571 -5.14 -4.28 1.43
C VAL A 571 -5.81 -4.22 2.81
N LEU A 572 -5.41 -5.11 3.71
CA LEU A 572 -5.90 -5.15 5.08
C LEU A 572 -4.93 -4.43 6.03
N ALA A 573 -5.48 -3.76 7.04
CA ALA A 573 -4.74 -3.09 8.08
C ALA A 573 -5.16 -3.62 9.45
N GLY A 574 -4.19 -3.76 10.36
CA GLY A 574 -4.44 -4.11 11.75
C GLY A 574 -4.90 -2.91 12.55
N ASN A 575 -5.95 -3.08 13.35
CA ASN A 575 -6.47 -2.04 14.22
C ASN A 575 -5.84 -2.12 15.61
N TYR A 576 -5.08 -1.10 15.98
CA TYR A 576 -4.44 -0.97 17.29
C TYR A 576 -5.07 0.11 18.17
N GLY A 577 -6.22 0.68 17.77
CA GLY A 577 -6.93 1.69 18.57
C GLY A 577 -6.06 2.91 18.86
N SER A 578 -5.75 3.15 20.14
CA SER A 578 -4.83 4.21 20.57
C SER A 578 -3.42 3.72 20.90
N THR A 579 -3.14 2.42 20.74
CA THR A 579 -1.85 1.81 21.08
C THR A 579 -0.78 2.30 20.12
N THR A 580 0.28 2.92 20.66
CA THR A 580 1.45 3.32 19.89
C THR A 580 2.27 2.10 19.52
N LEU A 581 2.76 2.04 18.28
CA LEU A 581 3.67 1.01 17.81
C LEU A 581 5.01 1.65 17.48
N SER A 582 6.08 1.20 18.13
CA SER A 582 7.45 1.65 17.84
C SER A 582 8.11 0.86 16.71
N SER A 583 7.60 -0.34 16.41
CA SER A 583 8.10 -1.22 15.35
C SER A 583 6.97 -2.01 14.69
N LEU A 584 7.26 -2.61 13.53
CA LEU A 584 6.31 -3.47 12.83
C LEU A 584 5.99 -4.71 13.69
N PRO A 585 4.70 -5.01 13.96
CA PRO A 585 4.32 -6.22 14.67
C PRO A 585 4.67 -7.48 13.88
N ALA A 586 5.12 -8.52 14.57
CA ALA A 586 5.36 -9.85 13.98
C ALA A 586 4.03 -10.60 13.85
N LEU A 587 3.59 -10.82 12.62
CA LEU A 587 2.37 -11.52 12.26
C LEU A 587 2.62 -13.03 12.20
N ASP A 588 1.70 -13.83 12.73
CA ASP A 588 1.55 -15.24 12.36
C ASP A 588 0.58 -15.33 11.18
N PRO A 589 1.04 -15.52 9.93
CA PRO A 589 0.14 -15.51 8.77
C PRO A 589 -0.86 -16.66 8.77
N SER A 590 -0.55 -17.76 9.47
CA SER A 590 -1.44 -18.93 9.54
C SER A 590 -2.68 -18.70 10.40
N SER A 591 -2.65 -17.66 11.25
CA SER A 591 -3.75 -17.29 12.13
C SER A 591 -4.82 -16.41 11.47
N ILE A 592 -4.57 -15.90 10.26
CA ILE A 592 -5.48 -14.97 9.57
C ILE A 592 -6.80 -15.69 9.26
N THR A 593 -7.87 -15.25 9.90
CA THR A 593 -9.20 -15.86 9.80
C THR A 593 -10.23 -14.80 9.45
N ARG A 594 -11.05 -15.05 8.43
CA ARG A 594 -12.18 -14.17 8.09
C ARG A 594 -13.31 -14.36 9.09
N THR A 595 -13.78 -13.28 9.70
CA THR A 595 -14.81 -13.31 10.76
C THR A 595 -16.20 -12.85 10.31
N SER A 596 -16.31 -12.29 9.10
CA SER A 596 -17.60 -11.87 8.52
C SER A 596 -17.80 -12.37 7.09
N SER A 597 -19.02 -12.77 6.75
CA SER A 597 -19.42 -13.14 5.38
C SER A 597 -19.90 -11.95 4.54
N THR A 598 -20.23 -10.82 5.16
CA THR A 598 -20.80 -9.64 4.49
C THR A 598 -19.90 -8.41 4.52
N ALA A 599 -18.85 -8.43 5.35
CA ALA A 599 -17.85 -7.37 5.45
C ALA A 599 -16.43 -7.93 5.24
N LEU A 600 -15.49 -7.03 4.98
CA LEU A 600 -14.06 -7.32 5.07
C LEU A 600 -13.62 -7.21 6.52
N ALA A 601 -13.88 -8.26 7.30
CA ALA A 601 -13.46 -8.36 8.69
C ALA A 601 -12.73 -9.68 8.93
N PHE A 602 -11.56 -9.58 9.57
CA PHE A 602 -10.69 -10.69 9.86
C PHE A 602 -10.06 -10.52 11.25
N THR A 603 -9.49 -11.59 11.78
CA THR A 603 -8.61 -11.57 12.95
C THR A 603 -7.29 -12.24 12.58
N ALA A 604 -6.20 -11.84 13.23
CA ALA A 604 -4.93 -12.54 13.18
C ALA A 604 -4.23 -12.44 14.54
N THR A 605 -3.19 -13.24 14.75
CA THR A 605 -2.27 -13.15 15.87
C THR A 605 -1.04 -12.37 15.45
N ALA A 606 -0.74 -11.28 16.16
CA ALA A 606 0.49 -10.52 16.02
C ALA A 606 1.13 -10.27 17.39
N ASN A 607 2.44 -10.47 17.50
CA ASN A 607 3.19 -10.44 18.76
C ASN A 607 2.55 -11.30 19.87
N GLY A 608 1.97 -12.45 19.50
CA GLY A 608 1.27 -13.36 20.42
C GLY A 608 -0.12 -12.89 20.88
N THR A 609 -0.63 -11.78 20.35
CA THR A 609 -1.95 -11.21 20.70
C THR A 609 -2.88 -11.19 19.50
N THR A 610 -4.19 -11.40 19.72
CA THR A 610 -5.18 -11.27 18.65
C THR A 610 -5.37 -9.79 18.27
N VAL A 611 -5.41 -9.51 16.97
CA VAL A 611 -5.61 -8.20 16.37
C VAL A 611 -6.69 -8.30 15.30
N ASP A 612 -7.61 -7.33 15.30
CA ASP A 612 -8.63 -7.20 14.26
C ASP A 612 -8.01 -6.61 12.99
N LEU A 613 -8.34 -7.18 11.84
CA LEU A 613 -7.97 -6.66 10.54
C LEU A 613 -9.20 -6.23 9.75
N GLY A 614 -9.13 -5.05 9.13
CA GLY A 614 -10.15 -4.50 8.24
C GLY A 614 -9.51 -3.92 6.97
N PRO A 615 -10.30 -3.48 5.98
CA PRO A 615 -9.75 -2.89 4.78
C PRO A 615 -9.07 -1.55 5.08
N PHE A 616 -7.92 -1.29 4.46
CA PHE A 616 -7.12 -0.13 4.78
C PHE A 616 -7.79 1.22 4.44
N HIS A 617 -8.70 1.23 3.46
CA HIS A 617 -9.51 2.42 3.18
C HIS A 617 -10.47 2.80 4.32
N ASP A 618 -10.68 1.92 5.30
CA ASP A 618 -11.45 2.16 6.54
C ASP A 618 -10.60 2.53 7.73
N ALA A 619 -9.28 2.51 7.59
CA ALA A 619 -8.37 2.85 8.67
C ALA A 619 -8.38 4.37 8.93
N GLN A 620 -9.36 4.80 9.72
CA GLN A 620 -9.64 6.20 10.06
C GLN A 620 -9.75 6.36 11.59
N GLY A 621 -9.05 7.34 12.17
CA GLY A 621 -9.24 7.69 13.59
C GLY A 621 -8.65 6.69 14.60
N PHE A 622 -7.84 5.72 14.17
CA PHE A 622 -7.09 4.81 15.04
C PHE A 622 -5.66 4.58 14.51
N ASN A 623 -4.78 4.12 15.38
CA ASN A 623 -3.43 3.67 15.05
C ASN A 623 -3.52 2.33 14.35
N TYR A 624 -2.92 2.22 13.17
CA TYR A 624 -2.95 1.01 12.37
C TYR A 624 -1.56 0.55 11.95
N THR A 625 -1.47 -0.68 11.45
CA THR A 625 -0.33 -1.13 10.64
C THR A 625 -0.83 -1.79 9.37
N VAL A 626 -0.16 -1.53 8.24
CA VAL A 626 -0.45 -2.15 6.94
C VAL A 626 0.57 -3.23 6.63
N TYR A 627 1.83 -2.94 6.93
CA TYR A 627 2.93 -3.88 6.82
C TYR A 627 3.16 -4.57 8.16
N TRP A 628 3.68 -5.79 8.06
CA TRP A 628 3.91 -6.70 9.16
C TRP A 628 5.28 -7.30 8.99
N ARG A 629 5.95 -7.56 10.11
CA ARG A 629 7.05 -8.52 10.12
C ARG A 629 6.46 -9.91 9.93
N THR A 630 7.01 -10.67 8.99
CA THR A 630 6.64 -12.06 8.70
C THR A 630 7.80 -13.01 8.91
N ASP A 631 8.95 -12.51 9.35
CA ASP A 631 9.98 -13.35 9.91
C ASP A 631 9.42 -14.07 11.14
N SER A 632 9.33 -15.38 11.01
CA SER A 632 9.08 -16.24 12.15
C SER A 632 10.44 -16.51 12.81
N PRO A 633 10.61 -16.25 14.11
CA PRO A 633 11.87 -16.55 14.80
C PRO A 633 12.07 -18.07 14.86
N GLY A 634 12.78 -18.60 13.88
CA GLY A 634 13.12 -20.01 13.75
C GLY A 634 14.44 -20.35 14.44
N PHE A 635 14.58 -21.61 14.81
CA PHE A 635 15.82 -22.19 15.32
C PHE A 635 16.31 -23.28 14.37
N ARG A 636 17.63 -23.34 14.19
CA ARG A 636 18.29 -24.59 13.79
C ARG A 636 18.32 -25.51 15.01
N LEU A 637 17.96 -26.77 14.80
CA LEU A 637 18.11 -27.81 15.81
C LEU A 637 19.37 -28.61 15.48
N VAL A 638 20.47 -28.33 16.19
CA VAL A 638 21.78 -28.97 15.98
C VAL A 638 21.91 -30.20 16.86
N ASN A 639 22.14 -31.38 16.28
CA ASN A 639 22.28 -32.62 17.03
C ASN A 639 23.60 -32.66 17.82
N ALA A 640 23.56 -33.08 19.09
CA ALA A 640 24.73 -33.07 19.96
C ALA A 640 25.81 -34.11 19.57
N ALA A 641 25.45 -35.20 18.90
CA ALA A 641 26.40 -36.23 18.48
C ALA A 641 27.14 -35.87 17.19
N SER A 642 26.44 -35.28 16.22
CA SER A 642 26.95 -35.08 14.86
C SER A 642 27.31 -33.63 14.53
N GLY A 643 26.73 -32.65 15.23
CA GLY A 643 26.78 -31.24 14.83
C GLY A 643 25.97 -30.91 13.57
N LEU A 644 25.21 -31.87 13.03
CA LEU A 644 24.32 -31.68 11.88
C LEU A 644 22.97 -31.11 12.34
N VAL A 645 22.23 -30.50 11.42
CA VAL A 645 20.93 -29.89 11.71
C VAL A 645 19.77 -30.77 11.26
N LEU A 646 18.64 -30.68 11.97
CA LEU A 646 17.40 -31.34 11.57
C LEU A 646 16.75 -30.63 10.38
N GLY A 647 16.39 -31.40 9.35
CA GLY A 647 15.77 -30.94 8.12
C GLY A 647 14.68 -31.88 7.60
N ILE A 648 14.00 -31.46 6.54
CA ILE A 648 13.02 -32.28 5.83
C ILE A 648 13.61 -32.72 4.50
N ARG A 649 13.51 -34.03 4.22
CA ARG A 649 14.03 -34.62 2.98
C ARG A 649 13.53 -33.84 1.75
N ASP A 650 14.48 -33.47 0.90
CA ASP A 650 14.26 -32.80 -0.38
C ASP A 650 13.42 -31.51 -0.28
N MET A 651 13.44 -30.84 0.88
CA MET A 651 12.58 -29.68 1.18
C MET A 651 11.10 -29.95 0.91
N SER A 652 10.66 -31.20 1.03
CA SER A 652 9.30 -31.58 0.71
C SER A 652 8.29 -30.76 1.53
N THR A 653 7.19 -30.37 0.91
CA THR A 653 6.04 -29.76 1.59
C THR A 653 4.89 -30.75 1.77
N ALA A 654 5.08 -32.04 1.47
CA ALA A 654 4.05 -33.07 1.61
C ALA A 654 3.94 -33.59 3.05
N ASP A 655 2.74 -34.04 3.43
CA ASP A 655 2.51 -34.83 4.64
C ASP A 655 3.27 -36.17 4.57
N GLY A 656 3.80 -36.63 5.70
CA GLY A 656 4.57 -37.86 5.82
C GLY A 656 6.00 -37.75 5.29
N ALA A 657 6.49 -36.55 4.92
CA ALA A 657 7.87 -36.41 4.47
C ALA A 657 8.86 -36.66 5.63
N PRO A 658 9.92 -37.46 5.43
CA PRO A 658 10.85 -37.81 6.50
C PRO A 658 11.69 -36.64 7.00
N ALA A 659 11.84 -36.57 8.32
CA ALA A 659 12.83 -35.72 8.95
C ALA A 659 14.19 -36.47 9.04
N LEU A 660 15.27 -35.75 8.79
CA LEU A 660 16.63 -36.28 8.75
C LEU A 660 17.63 -35.25 9.23
N GLN A 661 18.84 -35.69 9.58
CA GLN A 661 19.94 -34.75 9.85
C GLN A 661 20.77 -34.48 8.59
N TRP A 662 21.21 -33.24 8.41
CA TRP A 662 22.05 -32.83 7.28
C TRP A 662 23.02 -31.70 7.64
N THR A 663 23.97 -31.41 6.74
CA THR A 663 24.79 -30.20 6.86
C THR A 663 23.90 -28.99 6.69
N ASP A 664 24.06 -27.97 7.54
CA ASP A 664 23.27 -26.75 7.40
C ASP A 664 23.54 -26.06 6.05
N SER A 665 22.56 -26.09 5.16
CA SER A 665 22.58 -25.45 3.85
C SER A 665 22.07 -24.00 3.89
N GLY A 666 21.64 -23.49 5.05
CA GLY A 666 21.00 -22.18 5.18
C GLY A 666 19.58 -22.14 4.61
N THR A 667 19.03 -23.27 4.16
CA THR A 667 17.70 -23.38 3.56
C THR A 667 16.60 -23.43 4.63
N ALA A 668 15.38 -23.01 4.27
CA ALA A 668 14.27 -22.86 5.23
C ALA A 668 13.73 -24.19 5.79
N ASP A 669 14.01 -25.33 5.15
CA ASP A 669 13.59 -26.66 5.63
C ASP A 669 14.36 -27.10 6.89
N HIS A 670 15.48 -26.46 7.19
CA HIS A 670 16.23 -26.64 8.43
C HIS A 670 15.78 -25.68 9.56
N ASN A 671 14.80 -24.81 9.30
CA ASN A 671 14.32 -23.82 10.26
C ASN A 671 13.04 -24.26 10.96
N TRP A 672 13.09 -24.30 12.28
CA TRP A 672 12.01 -24.77 13.13
C TRP A 672 11.50 -23.68 14.06
N LEU A 673 10.22 -23.31 13.90
CA LEU A 673 9.52 -22.41 14.81
C LEU A 673 8.91 -23.24 15.97
N PRO A 674 9.29 -22.97 17.23
CA PRO A 674 8.64 -23.56 18.38
C PRO A 674 7.29 -22.88 18.63
N VAL A 675 6.19 -23.56 18.32
CA VAL A 675 4.81 -23.09 18.57
C VAL A 675 4.38 -23.57 19.95
N VAL A 676 4.35 -22.65 20.92
CA VAL A 676 4.01 -22.95 22.33
C VAL A 676 2.57 -23.47 22.45
N ASP A 677 2.39 -24.56 23.19
CA ASP A 677 1.11 -25.21 23.45
C ASP A 677 1.07 -25.75 24.90
N GLY A 678 0.65 -24.87 25.82
CA GLY A 678 0.70 -25.12 27.25
C GLY A 678 2.15 -25.26 27.73
N THR A 679 2.48 -26.40 28.35
CA THR A 679 3.85 -26.74 28.78
C THR A 679 4.67 -27.45 27.71
N ALA A 680 4.07 -27.76 26.55
CA ALA A 680 4.73 -28.36 25.41
C ALA A 680 4.88 -27.33 24.27
N LEU A 681 5.52 -27.76 23.18
CA LEU A 681 5.55 -27.04 21.92
C LEU A 681 5.36 -27.98 20.74
N ARG A 682 4.94 -27.42 19.62
CA ARG A 682 5.02 -28.07 18.31
C ARG A 682 6.19 -27.45 17.55
N LEU A 683 6.97 -28.27 16.85
CA LEU A 683 8.07 -27.78 16.02
C LEU A 683 7.56 -27.63 14.60
N ARG A 684 7.25 -26.40 14.19
CA ARG A 684 6.76 -26.07 12.86
C ARG A 684 7.92 -25.78 11.92
N ASN A 685 7.99 -26.48 10.80
CA ASN A 685 8.96 -26.22 9.76
C ASN A 685 8.61 -24.92 9.03
N LEU A 686 9.56 -23.99 8.92
CA LEU A 686 9.30 -22.68 8.27
C LEU A 686 9.17 -22.78 6.75
N HIS A 687 9.68 -23.84 6.11
CA HIS A 687 9.49 -24.02 4.68
C HIS A 687 8.09 -24.57 4.35
N SER A 688 7.64 -25.62 5.04
CA SER A 688 6.39 -26.31 4.71
C SER A 688 5.17 -25.83 5.51
N GLY A 689 5.38 -25.14 6.63
CA GLY A 689 4.33 -24.77 7.60
C GLY A 689 3.78 -25.96 8.41
N LYS A 690 4.31 -27.17 8.22
CA LYS A 690 3.89 -28.41 8.89
C LYS A 690 4.64 -28.64 10.20
N VAL A 691 4.16 -29.53 11.05
CA VAL A 691 4.76 -29.84 12.37
C VAL A 691 5.38 -31.23 12.40
N LEU A 692 6.44 -31.41 13.20
CA LEU A 692 7.07 -32.72 13.44
C LEU A 692 6.17 -33.64 14.28
N GLY A 693 5.97 -34.87 13.80
CA GLY A 693 5.16 -35.90 14.44
C GLY A 693 5.78 -37.28 14.37
N VAL A 694 5.41 -38.14 15.33
CA VAL A 694 5.75 -39.56 15.32
C VAL A 694 4.79 -40.29 14.39
N GLN A 695 5.32 -41.03 13.42
CA GLN A 695 4.50 -41.77 12.46
C GLN A 695 3.48 -42.67 13.18
N ASP A 696 2.21 -42.55 12.77
CA ASP A 696 1.08 -43.37 13.23
C ASP A 696 0.88 -43.39 14.76
N MET A 697 1.32 -42.34 15.47
CA MET A 697 1.37 -42.30 16.94
C MET A 697 2.07 -43.52 17.57
N SER A 698 2.99 -44.13 16.83
CA SER A 698 3.63 -45.37 17.24
C SER A 698 4.29 -45.21 18.62
N THR A 699 4.25 -46.26 19.44
CA THR A 699 4.95 -46.33 20.72
C THR A 699 6.26 -47.10 20.63
N ALA A 700 6.63 -47.62 19.44
CA ALA A 700 7.83 -48.42 19.23
C ALA A 700 9.12 -47.58 19.28
N ASP A 701 10.23 -48.18 19.73
CA ASP A 701 11.54 -47.59 19.52
C ASP A 701 11.85 -47.50 18.02
N ASN A 702 12.61 -46.48 17.62
CA ASN A 702 12.97 -46.19 16.25
C ASN A 702 11.79 -45.91 15.30
N ALA A 703 10.61 -45.59 15.82
CA ALA A 703 9.52 -45.16 14.94
C ALA A 703 9.90 -43.85 14.20
N PRO A 704 9.62 -43.74 12.89
CA PRO A 704 10.02 -42.58 12.10
C PRO A 704 9.40 -41.26 12.59
N ILE A 705 10.20 -40.20 12.53
CA ILE A 705 9.71 -38.83 12.70
C ILE A 705 9.53 -38.20 11.32
N LEU A 706 8.34 -37.68 11.07
CA LEU A 706 7.90 -37.12 9.80
C LEU A 706 7.27 -35.74 10.04
N GLN A 707 6.99 -34.99 8.99
CA GLN A 707 6.16 -33.78 9.09
C GLN A 707 4.70 -34.02 8.67
N TRP A 708 3.77 -33.29 9.28
CA TRP A 708 2.33 -33.38 9.02
C TRP A 708 1.63 -32.03 9.18
N ALA A 709 0.47 -31.89 8.54
CA ALA A 709 -0.49 -30.85 8.88
C ALA A 709 -0.77 -30.86 10.40
N ASP A 710 -0.86 -29.67 11.01
CA ASP A 710 -0.98 -29.52 12.46
C ASP A 710 -2.40 -29.85 12.94
N THR A 711 -2.58 -31.07 13.43
CA THR A 711 -3.83 -31.58 14.02
C THR A 711 -3.91 -31.37 15.54
N GLY A 712 -2.86 -30.82 16.17
CA GLY A 712 -2.77 -30.68 17.63
C GLY A 712 -2.71 -31.99 18.42
N THR A 713 -2.51 -33.13 17.75
CA THR A 713 -2.46 -34.45 18.41
C THR A 713 -1.20 -34.64 19.25
N ALA A 714 -1.24 -35.56 20.22
CA ALA A 714 -0.18 -35.71 21.23
C ALA A 714 1.19 -36.12 20.66
N ASP A 715 1.21 -36.77 19.48
CA ASP A 715 2.42 -37.15 18.76
C ASP A 715 3.13 -35.96 18.10
N HIS A 716 2.43 -34.84 17.87
CA HIS A 716 3.02 -33.59 17.36
C HIS A 716 3.61 -32.70 18.48
N ARG A 717 3.33 -33.04 19.74
CA ARG A 717 3.66 -32.21 20.90
C ARG A 717 4.94 -32.71 21.57
N TRP A 718 5.84 -31.78 21.86
CA TRP A 718 7.16 -32.04 22.41
C TRP A 718 7.39 -31.17 23.66
N THR A 719 7.78 -31.77 24.77
CA THR A 719 8.29 -31.05 25.94
C THR A 719 9.80 -30.88 25.81
N VAL A 720 10.29 -29.65 25.96
CA VAL A 720 11.73 -29.37 25.98
C VAL A 720 12.24 -29.62 27.40
N VAL A 721 13.19 -30.53 27.55
CA VAL A 721 13.85 -30.82 28.82
C VAL A 721 15.31 -30.40 28.71
N ASP A 722 15.72 -29.50 29.59
CA ASP A 722 17.08 -28.99 29.60
C ASP A 722 18.07 -30.07 30.08
N ALA A 723 19.11 -30.35 29.28
CA ALA A 723 20.14 -31.35 29.61
C ALA A 723 21.28 -30.78 30.49
N GLY A 724 21.26 -29.48 30.79
CA GLY A 724 22.18 -28.86 31.72
C GLY A 724 23.49 -28.35 31.11
N ASN A 725 23.76 -28.71 29.86
CA ASN A 725 25.02 -28.52 29.14
C ASN A 725 24.86 -27.65 27.88
N GLY A 726 23.71 -26.97 27.71
CA GLY A 726 23.40 -26.18 26.52
C GLY A 726 22.65 -26.96 25.43
N TYR A 727 22.48 -28.27 25.62
CA TYR A 727 21.61 -29.11 24.82
C TYR A 727 20.28 -29.39 25.55
N HIS A 728 19.30 -29.82 24.77
CA HIS A 728 17.94 -30.09 25.20
C HIS A 728 17.46 -31.42 24.67
N LYS A 729 16.64 -32.11 25.46
CA LYS A 729 15.91 -33.30 25.04
C LYS A 729 14.53 -32.88 24.59
N LEU A 730 14.12 -33.28 23.40
CA LEU A 730 12.79 -33.04 22.87
C LEU A 730 11.95 -34.29 23.12
N ARG A 731 11.15 -34.26 24.19
CA ARG A 731 10.39 -35.43 24.67
C ARG A 731 8.98 -35.41 24.11
N ASN A 732 8.59 -36.45 23.36
CA ASN A 732 7.25 -36.56 22.81
C ASN A 732 6.21 -36.70 23.92
N VAL A 733 5.11 -35.96 23.85
CA VAL A 733 4.06 -35.96 24.88
C VAL A 733 3.27 -37.28 24.89
N HIS A 734 3.11 -37.94 23.76
CA HIS A 734 2.40 -39.22 23.70
C HIS A 734 3.20 -40.37 24.30
N THR A 735 4.49 -40.49 23.96
CA THR A 735 5.29 -41.68 24.29
C THR A 735 6.30 -41.47 25.42
N GLY A 736 6.65 -40.22 25.74
CA GLY A 736 7.73 -39.88 26.67
C GLY A 736 9.14 -40.16 26.12
N LYS A 737 9.27 -40.60 24.87
CA LYS A 737 10.55 -40.86 24.19
C LYS A 737 11.11 -39.58 23.56
N LEU A 738 12.39 -39.61 23.21
CA LEU A 738 13.10 -38.44 22.68
C LEU A 738 13.10 -38.43 21.15
N LEU A 739 13.05 -37.24 20.55
CA LEU A 739 13.52 -37.03 19.19
C LEU A 739 15.03 -37.33 19.15
N GLY A 740 15.43 -38.33 18.38
CA GLY A 740 16.83 -38.67 18.17
C GLY A 740 17.13 -39.08 16.73
N ILE A 741 18.35 -39.53 16.51
CA ILE A 741 18.81 -40.06 15.22
C ILE A 741 18.95 -41.58 15.31
N ALA A 742 18.46 -42.26 14.27
CA ALA A 742 18.50 -43.72 14.16
C ALA A 742 19.92 -44.26 14.40
N ASP A 743 20.01 -45.27 15.27
CA ASP A 743 21.24 -45.96 15.67
C ASP A 743 22.36 -45.04 16.19
N GLY A 744 22.06 -43.80 16.56
CA GLY A 744 23.05 -42.81 16.95
C GLY A 744 23.99 -42.37 15.82
N SER A 745 23.58 -42.57 14.56
CA SER A 745 24.40 -42.25 13.39
C SER A 745 24.80 -40.77 13.35
N THR A 746 26.02 -40.48 12.90
CA THR A 746 26.51 -39.12 12.61
C THR A 746 26.55 -38.82 11.12
N ALA A 747 26.05 -39.73 10.28
CA ALA A 747 26.04 -39.58 8.84
C ALA A 747 24.96 -38.59 8.37
N LYS A 748 25.29 -37.85 7.29
CA LYS A 748 24.31 -37.02 6.57
C LYS A 748 23.21 -37.91 6.00
N GLY A 749 21.95 -37.55 6.22
CA GLY A 749 20.77 -38.26 5.72
C GLY A 749 20.24 -39.32 6.68
N ALA A 750 20.88 -39.52 7.84
CA ALA A 750 20.34 -40.41 8.85
C ALA A 750 18.97 -39.90 9.33
N ALA A 751 18.03 -40.84 9.46
CA ALA A 751 16.65 -40.54 9.78
C ALA A 751 16.49 -40.09 11.24
N ALA A 752 15.60 -39.13 11.45
CA ALA A 752 15.10 -38.81 12.77
C ALA A 752 14.05 -39.85 13.19
N VAL A 753 14.19 -40.36 14.41
CA VAL A 753 13.32 -41.39 14.98
C VAL A 753 13.06 -41.10 16.46
N GLN A 754 12.05 -41.73 17.04
CA GLN A 754 11.91 -41.70 18.51
C GLN A 754 12.84 -42.73 19.17
N VAL A 755 13.59 -42.30 20.19
CA VAL A 755 14.55 -43.12 20.93
C VAL A 755 14.29 -43.08 22.44
N PRO A 756 14.61 -44.14 23.21
CA PRO A 756 14.58 -44.10 24.67
C PRO A 756 15.47 -43.00 25.26
N ASP A 757 15.09 -42.45 26.42
CA ASP A 757 15.93 -41.50 27.17
C ASP A 757 17.05 -42.24 27.92
N ALA A 758 18.04 -42.73 27.18
CA ALA A 758 19.23 -43.41 27.69
C ALA A 758 20.43 -42.45 27.93
N GLY A 759 20.20 -41.13 27.86
CA GLY A 759 21.26 -40.11 27.98
C GLY A 759 22.19 -39.99 26.77
N ALA A 760 21.91 -40.68 25.66
CA ALA A 760 22.75 -40.65 24.46
C ALA A 760 22.77 -39.24 23.81
N PRO A 761 23.94 -38.75 23.35
CA PRO A 761 24.04 -37.45 22.66
C PRO A 761 23.17 -37.35 21.40
N ALA A 762 22.91 -38.47 20.71
CA ALA A 762 22.07 -38.50 19.51
C ALA A 762 20.59 -38.13 19.76
N GLY A 763 20.12 -38.17 21.02
CA GLY A 763 18.78 -37.72 21.44
C GLY A 763 18.75 -36.30 22.03
N GLN A 764 19.83 -35.52 21.86
CA GLN A 764 19.98 -34.17 22.39
C GLN A 764 20.21 -33.16 21.27
N TRP A 765 19.62 -31.97 21.41
CA TRP A 765 19.58 -30.93 20.39
C TRP A 765 19.92 -29.58 20.99
N GLN A 766 20.74 -28.80 20.30
CA GLN A 766 20.99 -27.40 20.63
C GLN A 766 20.05 -26.53 19.80
N PHE A 767 19.32 -25.63 20.47
CA PHE A 767 18.58 -24.57 19.80
C PHE A 767 19.53 -23.45 19.40
N VAL A 768 19.64 -23.17 18.11
CA VAL A 768 20.46 -22.06 17.59
C VAL A 768 19.54 -21.10 16.84
N PRO A 769 19.32 -19.87 17.34
CA PRO A 769 18.52 -18.87 16.63
C PRO A 769 19.06 -18.68 15.21
N ASP A 770 18.20 -18.80 14.20
CA ASP A 770 18.61 -18.64 12.81
C ASP A 770 18.78 -17.16 12.47
N GLY A 771 19.83 -16.81 11.71
CA GLY A 771 20.06 -15.43 11.27
C GLY A 771 20.37 -14.43 12.39
N ALA A 772 20.24 -13.15 12.07
CA ALA A 772 20.38 -12.06 13.04
C ALA A 772 19.05 -11.82 13.76
N ARG A 773 19.06 -11.84 15.09
CA ARG A 773 17.87 -11.75 15.93
C ARG A 773 17.99 -10.62 16.93
N ARG A 774 16.84 -10.06 17.31
CA ARG A 774 16.75 -9.25 18.52
C ARG A 774 16.62 -10.17 19.72
N ILE A 775 17.26 -9.81 20.80
CA ILE A 775 17.19 -10.55 22.06
C ILE A 775 16.34 -9.71 23.02
N GLN A 776 15.05 -10.04 23.09
CA GLN A 776 14.05 -9.30 23.88
C GLN A 776 14.00 -9.81 25.31
N ASN A 777 14.09 -8.91 26.28
CA ASN A 777 13.88 -9.23 27.69
C ASN A 777 12.39 -9.44 27.97
N VAL A 778 12.04 -10.53 28.65
CA VAL A 778 10.63 -10.89 28.91
C VAL A 778 9.98 -9.95 29.92
N ALA A 779 10.71 -9.42 30.90
CA ALA A 779 10.14 -8.52 31.91
C ALA A 779 9.80 -7.13 31.34
N SER A 780 10.63 -6.60 30.44
CA SER A 780 10.50 -5.21 29.96
C SER A 780 9.93 -5.08 28.54
N GLY A 781 9.96 -6.14 27.74
CA GLY A 781 9.63 -6.10 26.31
C GLY A 781 10.67 -5.38 25.43
N ARG A 782 11.79 -4.94 26.02
CA ARG A 782 12.88 -4.22 25.32
C ARG A 782 13.94 -5.16 24.79
N VAL A 783 14.76 -4.68 23.86
CA VAL A 783 15.78 -5.50 23.18
C VAL A 783 17.18 -5.16 23.67
N LEU A 784 18.07 -6.15 23.66
CA LEU A 784 19.50 -6.00 23.94
C LEU A 784 20.18 -5.22 22.82
N GLY A 785 20.81 -4.10 23.15
CA GLY A 785 21.53 -3.22 22.23
C GLY A 785 22.88 -2.78 22.78
N VAL A 786 23.68 -2.13 21.95
CA VAL A 786 24.96 -1.54 22.36
C VAL A 786 24.77 -0.04 22.53
N LYS A 787 25.09 0.46 23.73
CA LYS A 787 24.92 1.87 24.08
C LYS A 787 25.58 2.77 23.03
N ASP A 788 24.84 3.78 22.58
CA ASP A 788 25.26 4.79 21.60
C ASP A 788 25.72 4.18 20.26
N MET A 789 25.26 2.96 19.93
CA MET A 789 25.71 2.19 18.76
C MET A 789 27.24 2.07 18.67
N SER A 790 27.91 2.03 19.82
CA SER A 790 29.37 1.99 19.87
C SER A 790 29.93 0.83 19.04
N THR A 791 31.05 1.05 18.37
CA THR A 791 31.83 -0.01 17.70
C THR A 791 33.12 -0.33 18.45
N ALA A 792 33.38 0.30 19.60
CA ALA A 792 34.58 0.06 20.40
C ALA A 792 34.46 -1.18 21.30
N ASP A 793 35.60 -1.78 21.65
CA ASP A 793 35.68 -2.76 22.74
C ASP A 793 35.24 -2.11 24.06
N GLY A 794 34.51 -2.85 24.89
CA GLY A 794 33.95 -2.33 26.13
C GLY A 794 32.67 -1.50 25.97
N GLY A 795 32.12 -1.39 24.74
CA GLY A 795 30.81 -0.81 24.52
C GLY A 795 29.74 -1.52 25.36
N LEU A 796 29.01 -0.78 26.20
CA LEU A 796 28.06 -1.35 27.15
C LEU A 796 26.86 -1.98 26.46
N ALA A 797 26.50 -3.20 26.87
CA ALA A 797 25.24 -3.81 26.50
C ALA A 797 24.13 -3.33 27.45
N ILE A 798 23.04 -2.85 26.87
CA ILE A 798 21.88 -2.28 27.59
C ILE A 798 20.59 -2.82 27.00
N GLN A 799 19.47 -2.69 27.72
CA GLN A 799 18.15 -2.83 27.10
C GLN A 799 17.66 -1.48 26.57
N TRP A 800 17.02 -1.50 25.40
CA TRP A 800 16.48 -0.32 24.74
C TRP A 800 15.20 -0.64 23.97
N ASP A 801 14.37 0.37 23.70
CA ASP A 801 13.24 0.21 22.79
C ASP A 801 13.77 -0.11 21.39
N ASP A 802 13.11 -1.02 20.66
CA ASP A 802 13.59 -1.42 19.34
C ASP A 802 13.50 -0.27 18.32
N SER A 803 14.65 0.34 18.01
CA SER A 803 14.80 1.44 17.05
C SER A 803 14.97 0.98 15.60
N GLY A 804 14.97 -0.33 15.32
CA GLY A 804 15.22 -0.84 13.97
C GLY A 804 16.70 -0.87 13.56
N THR A 805 17.62 -0.44 14.42
CA THR A 805 19.05 -0.27 14.11
C THR A 805 19.86 -1.56 14.27
N ALA A 806 20.99 -1.67 13.55
CA ALA A 806 21.79 -2.89 13.47
C ALA A 806 22.49 -3.27 14.79
N ASP A 807 22.61 -2.35 15.74
CA ASP A 807 23.21 -2.61 17.06
C ASP A 807 22.31 -3.43 17.98
N HIS A 808 21.02 -3.58 17.63
CA HIS A 808 20.07 -4.47 18.31
C HIS A 808 20.04 -5.89 17.72
N LEU A 809 20.78 -6.14 16.63
CA LEU A 809 20.76 -7.41 15.91
C LEU A 809 21.96 -8.28 16.29
N TRP A 810 21.69 -9.50 16.75
CA TRP A 810 22.68 -10.46 17.22
C TRP A 810 22.59 -11.77 16.44
N THR A 811 23.71 -12.24 15.91
CA THR A 811 23.81 -13.57 15.27
C THR A 811 24.43 -14.57 16.22
N ALA A 812 23.77 -15.71 16.41
CA ALA A 812 24.34 -16.83 17.15
C ALA A 812 25.37 -17.57 16.27
N VAL A 813 26.62 -17.59 16.68
CA VAL A 813 27.71 -18.35 16.04
C VAL A 813 27.97 -19.59 16.88
N VAL A 814 27.65 -20.78 16.35
CA VAL A 814 27.79 -22.06 17.06
C VAL A 814 29.25 -22.31 17.45
N ASP A 815 29.43 -22.83 18.65
CA ASP A 815 30.71 -23.24 19.20
C ASP A 815 30.61 -24.66 19.79
N THR A 816 31.74 -25.22 20.16
CA THR A 816 31.86 -26.56 20.74
C THR A 816 31.18 -26.66 22.11
N GLY A 817 30.66 -27.86 22.44
CA GLY A 817 30.17 -28.18 23.79
C GLY A 817 28.87 -27.48 24.21
N GLY A 818 27.97 -27.20 23.26
CA GLY A 818 26.67 -26.56 23.52
C GLY A 818 26.73 -25.04 23.70
N TYR A 819 27.89 -24.45 23.42
CA TYR A 819 28.10 -23.00 23.48
C TYR A 819 27.86 -22.33 22.12
N LEU A 820 27.70 -21.02 22.16
CA LEU A 820 27.63 -20.11 21.03
C LEU A 820 28.26 -18.78 21.41
N ARG A 821 28.53 -17.96 20.40
CA ARG A 821 28.91 -16.54 20.54
C ARG A 821 27.78 -15.70 19.96
N LEU A 822 27.43 -14.61 20.63
CA LEU A 822 26.41 -13.67 20.15
C LEU A 822 27.11 -12.49 19.49
N ARG A 823 27.15 -12.47 18.16
CA ARG A 823 27.84 -11.42 17.38
C ARG A 823 26.90 -10.29 17.02
N ASN A 824 27.25 -9.06 17.38
CA ASN A 824 26.51 -7.86 17.03
C ASN A 824 26.65 -7.53 15.53
N SER A 825 25.55 -7.19 14.89
CA SER A 825 25.52 -6.93 13.43
C SER A 825 26.06 -5.56 13.04
N HIS A 826 26.09 -4.59 13.97
CA HIS A 826 26.66 -3.27 13.70
C HIS A 826 28.18 -3.26 13.83
N SER A 827 28.72 -3.81 14.91
CA SER A 827 30.16 -3.74 15.21
C SER A 827 30.97 -4.96 14.75
N GLY A 828 30.31 -6.09 14.49
CA GLY A 828 30.95 -7.38 14.24
C GLY A 828 31.58 -8.04 15.48
N LYS A 829 31.48 -7.41 16.66
CA LYS A 829 32.02 -7.90 17.95
C LYS A 829 31.05 -8.85 18.64
N VAL A 830 31.52 -9.57 19.67
CA VAL A 830 30.70 -10.54 20.42
C VAL A 830 30.32 -10.02 21.80
N LEU A 831 29.18 -10.49 22.31
CA LEU A 831 28.75 -10.24 23.68
C LEU A 831 29.74 -10.88 24.66
N ALA A 832 30.21 -10.10 25.62
CA ALA A 832 31.28 -10.47 26.55
C ALA A 832 30.96 -9.98 27.97
N VAL A 833 31.57 -10.61 28.97
CA VAL A 833 31.56 -10.09 30.34
C VAL A 833 32.78 -9.20 30.54
N GLU A 834 32.57 -7.97 31.02
CA GLU A 834 33.64 -7.00 31.15
C GLU A 834 34.78 -7.54 32.03
N ASN A 835 36.01 -7.46 31.50
CA ASN A 835 37.24 -7.94 32.15
C ASN A 835 37.17 -9.42 32.61
N GLY A 836 36.30 -10.24 32.02
CA GLY A 836 36.10 -11.63 32.43
C GLY A 836 35.51 -11.77 33.85
N GLY A 837 34.78 -10.77 34.34
CA GLY A 837 34.17 -10.77 35.67
C GLY A 837 33.25 -11.98 35.89
N THR A 838 33.24 -12.52 37.12
CA THR A 838 32.42 -13.70 37.46
C THR A 838 31.36 -13.43 38.51
N ALA A 839 31.37 -12.28 39.18
CA ALA A 839 30.43 -11.93 40.25
C ALA A 839 29.08 -11.42 39.74
N ASN A 840 28.04 -11.48 40.59
CA ASN A 840 26.77 -10.80 40.34
C ASN A 840 26.99 -9.30 40.13
N GLY A 841 26.36 -8.75 39.10
CA GLY A 841 26.49 -7.35 38.72
C GLY A 841 27.68 -7.06 37.80
N ALA A 842 28.48 -8.05 37.40
CA ALA A 842 29.50 -7.86 36.37
C ALA A 842 28.84 -7.35 35.08
N ARG A 843 29.40 -6.26 34.52
CA ARG A 843 28.82 -5.58 33.36
C ARG A 843 28.97 -6.42 32.11
N ILE A 844 27.98 -6.35 31.24
CA ILE A 844 28.03 -6.97 29.92
C ILE A 844 28.40 -5.90 28.90
N VAL A 845 29.33 -6.26 28.02
CA VAL A 845 29.89 -5.40 26.98
C VAL A 845 29.91 -6.15 25.66
N GLN A 846 30.27 -5.46 24.59
CA GLN A 846 30.80 -6.11 23.39
C GLN A 846 32.33 -6.07 23.40
N TRP A 847 32.95 -7.07 22.77
CA TRP A 847 34.40 -7.16 22.61
C TRP A 847 34.79 -7.91 21.34
N ALA A 848 35.96 -7.60 20.78
CA ALA A 848 36.56 -8.39 19.71
C ALA A 848 36.72 -9.86 20.14
N ASP A 849 36.22 -10.81 19.36
CA ASP A 849 36.26 -12.22 19.74
C ASP A 849 37.71 -12.73 19.85
N ASN A 850 38.12 -13.12 21.06
CA ASN A 850 39.43 -13.65 21.38
C ASN A 850 39.35 -15.11 21.88
N GLY A 851 38.18 -15.74 21.79
CA GLY A 851 37.95 -17.14 22.19
C GLY A 851 37.91 -17.42 23.69
N THR A 852 37.92 -16.42 24.56
CA THR A 852 37.90 -16.63 26.02
C THR A 852 36.52 -17.10 26.53
N PRO A 853 36.45 -17.82 27.66
CA PRO A 853 35.19 -18.34 28.20
C PRO A 853 34.13 -17.28 28.50
N ASP A 854 34.51 -16.03 28.76
CA ASP A 854 33.59 -14.92 29.05
C ASP A 854 32.87 -14.38 27.80
N HIS A 855 33.27 -14.81 26.60
CA HIS A 855 32.57 -14.54 25.34
C HIS A 855 31.61 -15.67 24.94
N ARG A 856 31.66 -16.81 25.65
CA ARG A 856 30.94 -18.03 25.30
C ARG A 856 29.67 -18.14 26.13
N TRP A 857 28.55 -18.39 25.45
CA TRP A 857 27.22 -18.43 26.04
C TRP A 857 26.52 -19.73 25.65
N ARG A 858 25.62 -20.23 26.49
CA ARG A 858 24.73 -21.34 26.13
C ARG A 858 23.29 -21.00 26.44
N LEU A 859 22.38 -21.51 25.63
CA LEU A 859 20.94 -21.32 25.84
C LEU A 859 20.41 -22.43 26.74
N ARG A 860 19.80 -22.02 27.85
CA ARG A 860 19.10 -22.90 28.80
C ARG A 860 17.61 -22.66 28.62
N HIS A 861 16.79 -23.70 28.43
CA HIS A 861 15.38 -23.49 28.10
C HIS A 861 14.64 -22.87 29.29
N GLY A 862 13.92 -21.78 29.03
CA GLY A 862 13.26 -20.98 30.04
C GLY A 862 11.81 -21.37 30.33
N GLY A 863 11.22 -22.20 29.47
CA GLY A 863 9.77 -22.40 29.35
C GLY A 863 9.21 -21.65 28.14
N GLY A 864 8.19 -22.23 27.48
CA GLY A 864 7.62 -21.68 26.25
C GLY A 864 8.67 -21.48 25.16
N ASP A 865 8.76 -20.26 24.63
CA ASP A 865 9.71 -19.82 23.60
C ASP A 865 10.90 -19.01 24.16
N THR A 866 11.13 -19.08 25.47
CA THR A 866 12.13 -18.27 26.17
C THR A 866 13.37 -19.06 26.54
N PHE A 867 14.49 -18.36 26.71
CA PHE A 867 15.78 -18.92 27.09
C PHE A 867 16.47 -18.06 28.15
N ARG A 868 17.27 -18.71 28.98
CA ARG A 868 18.32 -18.05 29.76
C ARG A 868 19.63 -18.15 28.98
N ILE A 869 20.40 -17.07 28.98
CA ILE A 869 21.68 -16.99 28.26
C ILE A 869 22.79 -17.09 29.30
N GLN A 870 23.40 -18.27 29.43
CA GLN A 870 24.34 -18.60 30.50
C GLN A 870 25.79 -18.46 30.04
N CYS A 871 26.60 -17.69 30.77
CA CYS A 871 28.02 -17.49 30.49
C CYS A 871 28.84 -18.74 30.85
N ALA A 872 29.79 -19.12 29.99
CA ALA A 872 30.67 -20.26 30.24
C ALA A 872 31.65 -20.02 31.39
N ASN A 873 32.12 -18.77 31.55
CA ASN A 873 33.13 -18.43 32.55
C ASN A 873 32.62 -18.53 34.00
N SER A 874 31.39 -18.08 34.24
CA SER A 874 30.84 -17.97 35.59
C SER A 874 29.74 -18.98 35.91
N GLY A 875 29.09 -19.55 34.88
CA GLY A 875 27.86 -20.31 35.04
C GLY A 875 26.63 -19.45 35.39
N ARG A 876 26.77 -18.12 35.44
CA ARG A 876 25.66 -17.18 35.68
C ARG A 876 24.95 -16.80 34.39
N VAL A 877 23.78 -16.19 34.50
CA VAL A 877 22.93 -15.83 33.36
C VAL A 877 22.95 -14.32 33.09
N LEU A 878 22.63 -13.98 31.85
CA LEU A 878 22.36 -12.60 31.44
C LEU A 878 21.06 -12.11 32.07
N GLY A 879 21.14 -11.03 32.82
CA GLY A 879 19.99 -10.34 33.44
C GLY A 879 20.03 -8.83 33.20
N VAL A 880 19.06 -8.12 33.77
CA VAL A 880 19.00 -6.65 33.72
C VAL A 880 19.22 -6.10 35.12
N SER A 881 20.11 -5.10 35.23
CA SER A 881 20.46 -4.51 36.52
C SER A 881 19.22 -4.01 37.27
N GLY A 882 19.04 -4.50 38.50
CA GLY A 882 17.89 -4.18 39.36
C GLY A 882 16.53 -4.64 38.83
N ALA A 883 16.48 -5.60 37.90
CA ALA A 883 15.26 -6.00 37.18
C ALA A 883 14.49 -4.81 36.57
N SER A 884 15.23 -3.76 36.21
CA SER A 884 14.64 -2.51 35.71
C SER A 884 13.90 -2.76 34.41
N THR A 885 12.78 -2.08 34.22
CA THR A 885 12.09 -2.00 32.92
C THR A 885 12.40 -0.69 32.19
N ALA A 886 13.31 0.14 32.70
CA ALA A 886 13.66 1.41 32.06
C ALA A 886 14.56 1.21 30.83
N GLN A 887 14.38 2.07 29.84
CA GLN A 887 15.29 2.21 28.70
C GLN A 887 16.66 2.66 29.20
N GLY A 888 17.72 2.02 28.67
CA GLY A 888 19.10 2.31 29.06
C GLY A 888 19.61 1.53 30.27
N ALA A 889 18.79 0.68 30.90
CA ALA A 889 19.25 -0.18 31.97
C ALA A 889 20.32 -1.17 31.47
N GLN A 890 21.36 -1.37 32.28
CA GLN A 890 22.51 -2.20 31.92
C GLN A 890 22.15 -3.67 31.95
N ALA A 891 22.67 -4.42 30.97
CA ALA A 891 22.72 -5.86 31.04
C ALA A 891 23.88 -6.29 31.95
N VAL A 892 23.63 -7.25 32.84
CA VAL A 892 24.56 -7.71 33.85
C VAL A 892 24.58 -9.23 33.94
N LEU A 893 25.67 -9.77 34.49
CA LEU A 893 25.75 -11.16 34.89
C LEU A 893 25.11 -11.36 36.26
N TRP A 894 24.26 -12.37 36.42
CA TRP A 894 23.59 -12.64 37.70
C TRP A 894 23.28 -14.14 37.93
N ASP A 895 23.16 -14.54 39.18
CA ASP A 895 22.68 -15.87 39.55
C ASP A 895 21.22 -16.05 39.13
N ASP A 896 20.90 -17.17 38.49
CA ASP A 896 19.52 -17.44 38.06
C ASP A 896 18.61 -17.67 39.28
N ASN A 897 17.76 -16.70 39.57
CA ASN A 897 16.77 -16.71 40.65
C ASN A 897 15.33 -16.95 40.13
N GLY A 898 15.18 -17.28 38.85
CA GLY A 898 13.88 -17.57 38.24
C GLY A 898 13.03 -16.35 37.83
N THR A 899 13.52 -15.11 37.95
CA THR A 899 12.76 -13.91 37.57
C THR A 899 12.75 -13.65 36.06
N ASN A 900 11.72 -12.94 35.58
CA ASN A 900 11.52 -12.70 34.15
C ASN A 900 12.59 -11.81 33.51
N ASP A 901 13.36 -11.03 34.28
CA ASP A 901 14.45 -10.22 33.75
C ASP A 901 15.68 -11.05 33.36
N HIS A 902 15.72 -12.33 33.71
CA HIS A 902 16.71 -13.30 33.24
C HIS A 902 16.23 -14.12 32.04
N LEU A 903 14.96 -13.97 31.64
CA LEU A 903 14.37 -14.67 30.51
C LEU A 903 14.43 -13.79 29.27
N TRP A 904 14.87 -14.39 28.16
CA TRP A 904 15.04 -13.72 26.88
C TRP A 904 14.33 -14.48 25.77
N ARG A 905 13.76 -13.74 24.82
CA ARG A 905 13.17 -14.25 23.58
C ARG A 905 14.00 -13.80 22.40
N PHE A 906 14.26 -14.70 21.46
CA PHE A 906 14.84 -14.34 20.17
C PHE A 906 13.71 -13.98 19.22
N ILE A 907 13.62 -12.72 18.81
CA ILE A 907 12.60 -12.20 17.89
C ILE A 907 13.20 -11.69 16.61
#